data_AF-A0A953Y8N2-F1
#
_entry.id   AF-A0A953Y8N2-F1
#
_cell.length_a   1.000
_cell.length_b   1.000
_cell.length_c   1.000
_cell.angle_alpha   90.00
_cell.angle_beta   90.00
_cell.angle_gamma   90.00
#
_symmetry.space_group_name_H-M   'P 1'
#
loop_
_entity.id
_entity.type
_entity.pdbx_description
1 polymer ?
#
loop_
_entity_poly.entity_id
_entity_poly.type
_entity_poly.pdbx_seq_one_letter_code
_entity_poly.pdbx_strand_id
1 'polypeptide(L)'
;MRTIAYALLGALLLGSALAKDSDWKAFRSAYEDTLKQLEDEKRPAARVQLLADLEGHIDKLCKVDGEKTVKFLLEAEVADLEPAIGRIVLKSLGKLSTVSEGEDKLNAERAIDELAKRAPKASTSSQSLLYPVLAKRPTPAALRALLKALKDKQPGVRRAAIRALGAAGPRLVDDAPGPLTGLLRRGTRREQWLAADAIEAITGTRPDDHPKPELDEKTALPSVWGVDRVLFVVEWSEQAAEDGFRTPFAEPEEGGDEGQGDDKDKGKGDDKGKGKGKGKGKDAEGEPAAAETFSALALSAAQVEAAIAKLPREVEFRVLRYSDRPRTFSDAYQRGGEKVAAEVRAWLTESPSRGPRDLGRAMDWVYDEAQEPDVVYVYTAGLPSGPRVTVDSTLEALERRAWGRDVTVHAVGLWPTPAEEPKSEVEKEERAQAEGNFRRLIHGLTAAGGGVFRVHTLMRPAEAGADDAEGKPAHSLGFPLDQPLSGAQTSELKRALKRASGDEALALWGGAAGCPDLQVARLAQEALEGDDLAAARAALDGFARNKEPKVLVDLRTRAEKERAPRAQMRYVRALGGNPAPESAEALVELLPKLEGDVLRVAWRLLSLKPASDLAAHADGITAAARGLDSGLTYRYAIQTVAKASGKPAPPSGGLEVGSKLLLPEHFAGEGVALLIDTYREVNDDFWTPPAKVEDAGEEGADEGKKPKRPKKPKKPKEPEAKEPEAVSRREAIRGEVGRALDALFTGEQRVYLRDLSGANWKSESTALDKRPVLEDARAWVDALRVTTARDVAAAVRDALRDPAIEEVYVLVCGLPRRSPGAKVPDELAEDLALELDLRQVQVHVVLPLGTKQPDTAEYRDFLASLDAVYRPLADASGGSVSLRHAIEGVPAK
;
A
#
# COMPACT_ATOMS: atom_id res chain seq x y z
N MET A 1 25.89 41.55 46.83
CA MET A 1 26.08 40.22 46.18
C MET A 1 24.87 39.76 45.39
N ARG A 2 23.64 39.68 45.95
CA ARG A 2 22.44 39.32 45.16
C ARG A 2 22.18 40.24 43.96
N THR A 3 22.31 41.55 44.14
CA THR A 3 22.14 42.54 43.05
C THR A 3 23.15 42.39 41.93
N ILE A 4 24.40 42.05 42.26
CA ILE A 4 25.48 41.79 41.28
C ILE A 4 25.23 40.46 40.55
N ALA A 5 24.74 39.44 41.26
CA ALA A 5 24.35 38.16 40.65
C ALA A 5 23.16 38.32 39.69
N TYR A 6 22.16 39.13 40.03
CA TYR A 6 21.05 39.44 39.11
C TYR A 6 21.49 40.29 37.92
N ALA A 7 22.43 41.23 38.11
CA ALA A 7 22.98 42.01 37.01
C ALA A 7 23.82 41.16 36.04
N LEU A 8 24.62 40.23 36.56
CA LEU A 8 25.41 39.29 35.74
C LEU A 8 24.52 38.25 35.04
N LEU A 9 23.49 37.74 35.72
CA LEU A 9 22.49 36.86 35.11
C LEU A 9 21.72 37.61 34.01
N GLY A 10 21.33 38.86 34.26
CA GLY A 10 20.71 39.74 33.28
C GLY A 10 21.60 39.99 32.07
N ALA A 11 22.89 40.30 32.26
CA ALA A 11 23.84 40.50 31.18
C ALA A 11 24.09 39.22 30.36
N LEU A 12 24.16 38.05 31.00
CA LEU A 12 24.29 36.75 30.32
C LEU A 12 23.03 36.41 29.49
N LEU A 13 21.84 36.63 30.05
CA LEU A 13 20.58 36.43 29.33
C LEU A 13 20.40 37.41 28.17
N LEU A 14 20.80 38.68 28.34
CA LEU A 14 20.81 39.66 27.26
C LEU A 14 21.83 39.29 26.16
N GLY A 15 23.02 38.84 26.54
CA GLY A 15 24.05 38.40 25.59
C GLY A 15 23.60 37.21 24.73
N SER A 16 22.97 36.20 25.34
CA SER A 16 22.43 35.05 24.59
C SER A 16 21.27 35.44 23.68
N ALA A 17 20.40 36.36 24.10
CA ALA A 17 19.30 36.84 23.28
C ALA A 17 19.79 37.62 22.05
N LEU A 18 20.83 38.45 22.21
CA LEU A 18 21.43 39.21 21.11
C LEU A 18 22.14 38.30 20.10
N ALA A 19 22.82 37.24 20.56
CA ALA A 19 23.42 36.23 19.69
C ALA A 19 22.37 35.50 18.85
N LYS A 20 21.28 35.03 19.49
CA LYS A 20 20.16 34.37 18.80
C LYS A 20 19.50 35.28 17.74
N ASP A 21 19.35 36.59 18.04
CA ASP A 21 18.78 37.53 17.07
C ASP A 21 19.69 37.75 15.85
N SER A 22 21.01 37.76 16.05
CA SER A 22 22.00 37.85 14.96
C SER A 22 21.96 36.61 14.07
N ASP A 23 21.97 35.42 14.66
CA ASP A 23 21.92 34.16 13.91
C ASP A 23 20.61 34.01 13.13
N TRP A 24 19.48 34.38 13.75
CA TRP A 24 18.18 34.36 13.09
C TRP A 24 18.15 35.28 11.87
N LYS A 25 18.72 36.49 11.96
CA LYS A 25 18.81 37.42 10.82
C LYS A 25 19.68 36.87 9.68
N ALA A 26 20.79 36.21 10.01
CA ALA A 26 21.65 35.58 9.02
C ALA A 26 20.93 34.44 8.28
N PHE A 27 20.24 33.56 8.99
CA PHE A 27 19.47 32.49 8.36
C PHE A 27 18.27 32.98 7.57
N ARG A 28 17.62 34.07 8.02
CA ARG A 28 16.55 34.74 7.25
C ARG A 28 17.09 35.29 5.94
N SER A 29 18.23 35.98 5.96
CA SER A 29 18.86 36.49 4.74
C SER A 29 19.17 35.36 3.77
N ALA A 30 19.74 34.25 4.25
CA ALA A 30 20.01 33.09 3.42
C ALA A 30 18.73 32.46 2.83
N TYR A 31 17.66 32.36 3.62
CA TYR A 31 16.35 31.93 3.13
C TYR A 31 15.82 32.84 2.01
N GLU A 32 15.84 34.15 2.21
CA GLU A 32 15.38 35.14 1.21
C GLU A 32 16.23 35.08 -0.07
N ASP A 33 17.55 34.93 0.07
CA ASP A 33 18.48 34.77 -1.07
C ASP A 33 18.23 33.47 -1.84
N THR A 34 18.02 32.34 -1.16
CA THR A 34 17.70 31.05 -1.79
C THR A 34 16.33 31.10 -2.49
N LEU A 35 15.34 31.75 -1.89
CA LEU A 35 14.02 31.91 -2.49
C LEU A 35 14.10 32.73 -3.78
N LYS A 36 14.88 33.81 -3.79
CA LYS A 36 15.16 34.60 -5.00
C LYS A 36 15.89 33.78 -6.07
N GLN A 37 16.87 32.97 -5.69
CA GLN A 37 17.55 32.05 -6.63
C GLN A 37 16.57 31.02 -7.22
N LEU A 38 15.61 30.54 -6.42
CA LEU A 38 14.59 29.61 -6.88
C LEU A 38 13.66 30.25 -7.92
N GLU A 39 13.30 31.53 -7.77
CA GLU A 39 12.48 32.26 -8.75
C GLU A 39 13.19 32.37 -10.12
N ASP A 40 14.51 32.57 -10.11
CA ASP A 40 15.32 32.75 -11.32
C ASP A 40 15.75 31.41 -11.99
N GLU A 41 15.82 30.31 -11.24
CA GLU A 41 16.35 29.04 -11.71
C GLU A 41 15.31 28.19 -12.46
N LYS A 42 15.62 27.89 -13.73
CA LYS A 42 14.76 27.11 -14.63
C LYS A 42 15.18 25.64 -14.74
N ARG A 43 16.40 25.28 -14.32
CA ARG A 43 16.92 23.91 -14.45
C ARG A 43 16.35 23.03 -13.33
N PRO A 44 15.66 21.92 -13.64
CA PRO A 44 15.03 21.06 -12.62
C PRO A 44 16.01 20.57 -11.54
N ALA A 45 17.21 20.13 -11.94
CA ALA A 45 18.21 19.62 -10.99
C ALA A 45 18.70 20.68 -9.98
N ALA A 46 18.91 21.92 -10.43
CA ALA A 46 19.33 23.01 -9.57
C ALA A 46 18.19 23.47 -8.64
N ARG A 47 16.94 23.54 -9.15
CA ARG A 47 15.76 23.81 -8.32
C ARG A 47 15.62 22.82 -7.17
N VAL A 48 15.83 21.53 -7.41
CA VAL A 48 15.77 20.49 -6.37
C VAL A 48 16.78 20.77 -5.25
N GLN A 49 18.02 21.14 -5.59
CA GLN A 49 19.03 21.48 -4.59
C GLN A 49 18.64 22.74 -3.80
N LEU A 50 18.19 23.79 -4.48
CA LEU A 50 17.75 25.04 -3.84
C LEU A 50 16.56 24.80 -2.90
N LEU A 51 15.63 23.92 -3.25
CA LEU A 51 14.53 23.50 -2.38
C LEU A 51 15.05 22.79 -1.11
N ALA A 52 16.04 21.90 -1.24
CA ALA A 52 16.66 21.25 -0.08
C ALA A 52 17.40 22.25 0.82
N ASP A 53 18.13 23.20 0.23
CA ASP A 53 18.81 24.27 0.96
C ASP A 53 17.79 25.14 1.71
N LEU A 54 16.67 25.49 1.06
CA LEU A 54 15.56 26.23 1.65
C LEU A 54 14.96 25.52 2.87
N GLU A 55 14.74 24.20 2.78
CA GLU A 55 14.31 23.37 3.92
C GLU A 55 15.32 23.47 5.08
N GLY A 56 16.61 23.32 4.77
CA GLY A 56 17.70 23.46 5.74
C GLY A 56 17.74 24.84 6.42
N HIS A 57 17.45 25.91 5.68
CA HIS A 57 17.36 27.26 6.24
C HIS A 57 16.15 27.43 7.16
N ILE A 58 14.97 26.92 6.78
CA ILE A 58 13.76 26.95 7.62
C ILE A 58 13.98 26.16 8.91
N ASP A 59 14.59 24.97 8.83
CA ASP A 59 14.86 24.15 10.00
C ASP A 59 15.81 24.87 10.98
N LYS A 60 16.83 25.59 10.47
CA LYS A 60 17.73 26.42 11.30
C LYS A 60 16.98 27.60 11.93
N LEU A 61 16.13 28.30 11.18
CA LEU A 61 15.29 29.39 11.69
C LEU A 61 14.39 28.91 12.84
N CYS A 62 13.69 27.80 12.64
CA CYS A 62 12.83 27.17 13.63
C CYS A 62 13.59 26.80 14.91
N LYS A 63 14.82 26.30 14.80
CA LYS A 63 15.68 25.98 15.96
C LYS A 63 16.09 27.23 16.76
N VAL A 64 16.44 28.32 16.08
CA VAL A 64 16.90 29.55 16.75
C VAL A 64 15.76 30.27 17.48
N ASP A 65 14.63 30.49 16.80
CA ASP A 65 13.45 31.15 17.35
C ASP A 65 12.21 30.73 16.56
N GLY A 66 11.50 29.72 17.05
CA GLY A 66 10.35 29.13 16.37
C GLY A 66 9.15 30.08 16.32
N GLU A 67 8.93 30.88 17.36
CA GLU A 67 7.85 31.89 17.39
C GLU A 67 8.08 32.96 16.31
N LYS A 68 9.28 33.55 16.28
CA LYS A 68 9.63 34.58 15.29
C LYS A 68 9.64 34.02 13.88
N THR A 69 10.07 32.76 13.71
CA THR A 69 10.05 32.07 12.41
C THR A 69 8.63 31.82 11.93
N VAL A 70 7.72 31.34 12.77
CA VAL A 70 6.30 31.19 12.40
C VAL A 70 5.69 32.55 12.03
N LYS A 71 6.02 33.63 12.76
CA LYS A 71 5.55 34.98 12.38
C LYS A 71 6.04 35.36 10.99
N PHE A 72 7.33 35.17 10.71
CA PHE A 72 7.97 35.50 9.44
C PHE A 72 7.42 34.66 8.27
N LEU A 73 7.37 33.33 8.41
CA LEU A 73 6.89 32.45 7.35
C LEU A 73 5.39 32.64 7.05
N LEU A 74 4.63 33.15 8.01
CA LEU A 74 3.22 33.51 7.86
C LEU A 74 3.00 35.02 7.63
N GLU A 75 4.05 35.81 7.34
CA GLU A 75 3.89 37.16 6.77
C GLU A 75 3.40 37.07 5.32
N ALA A 76 3.87 36.08 4.58
CA ALA A 76 3.28 35.62 3.34
C ALA A 76 2.22 34.55 3.63
N GLU A 77 1.13 34.54 2.86
CA GLU A 77 0.15 33.48 2.92
C GLU A 77 0.76 32.20 2.34
N VAL A 78 0.73 31.09 3.09
CA VAL A 78 1.32 29.81 2.65
C VAL A 78 0.64 29.27 1.39
N ALA A 79 -0.63 29.61 1.18
CA ALA A 79 -1.35 29.28 -0.05
C ALA A 79 -0.88 30.08 -1.27
N ASP A 80 -0.24 31.24 -1.08
CA ASP A 80 0.27 32.07 -2.16
C ASP A 80 1.70 31.67 -2.58
N LEU A 81 2.34 30.78 -1.80
CA LEU A 81 3.65 30.22 -2.14
C LEU A 81 3.52 29.20 -3.28
N GLU A 82 4.59 29.07 -4.07
CA GLU A 82 4.74 27.92 -4.97
C GLU A 82 4.57 26.62 -4.15
N PRO A 83 3.76 25.63 -4.60
CA PRO A 83 3.44 24.44 -3.82
C PRO A 83 4.66 23.69 -3.27
N ALA A 84 5.75 23.62 -4.04
CA ALA A 84 7.00 23.01 -3.60
C ALA A 84 7.57 23.72 -2.36
N ILE A 85 7.60 25.06 -2.37
CA ILE A 85 8.04 25.88 -1.23
C ILE A 85 7.06 25.74 -0.07
N GLY A 86 5.76 25.83 -0.33
CA GLY A 86 4.72 25.70 0.67
C GLY A 86 4.79 24.35 1.40
N ARG A 87 5.01 23.25 0.69
CA ARG A 87 5.22 21.92 1.30
C ARG A 87 6.44 21.87 2.20
N ILE A 88 7.55 22.49 1.79
CA ILE A 88 8.75 22.55 2.61
C ILE A 88 8.47 23.33 3.90
N VAL A 89 7.81 24.49 3.79
CA VAL A 89 7.39 25.28 4.97
C VAL A 89 6.51 24.43 5.89
N LEU A 90 5.47 23.78 5.38
CA LEU A 90 4.57 22.94 6.18
C LEU A 90 5.28 21.70 6.76
N LYS A 91 6.22 21.11 6.03
CA LYS A 91 7.04 19.96 6.47
C LYS A 91 7.93 20.37 7.63
N SER A 92 8.67 21.47 7.49
CA SER A 92 9.54 21.99 8.55
C SER A 92 8.75 22.45 9.77
N LEU A 93 7.61 23.13 9.59
CA LEU A 93 6.70 23.42 10.71
C LEU A 93 6.16 22.14 11.35
N GLY A 94 5.91 21.10 10.55
CA GLY A 94 5.55 19.77 11.02
C GLY A 94 6.65 19.10 11.84
N LYS A 95 7.94 19.31 11.55
CA LYS A 95 9.06 18.76 12.35
C LYS A 95 9.11 19.34 13.77
N LEU A 96 8.52 20.51 14.02
CA LEU A 96 8.34 21.03 15.39
C LEU A 96 7.54 20.05 16.27
N SER A 97 6.74 19.17 15.66
CA SER A 97 6.02 18.13 16.39
C SER A 97 6.91 17.01 16.95
N THR A 98 8.06 16.72 16.34
CA THR A 98 8.91 15.58 16.71
C THR A 98 9.93 15.92 17.81
N VAL A 99 10.08 17.21 18.15
CA VAL A 99 11.02 17.68 19.18
C VAL A 99 10.50 17.33 20.57
N SER A 100 11.09 16.32 21.20
CA SER A 100 10.59 15.74 22.45
C SER A 100 11.13 16.38 23.74
N GLU A 101 12.33 16.97 23.73
CA GLU A 101 13.03 17.42 24.94
C GLU A 101 13.87 18.70 24.78
N GLY A 102 14.30 19.28 25.92
CA GLY A 102 15.21 20.42 25.98
C GLY A 102 14.59 21.80 25.74
N GLU A 103 15.45 22.82 25.58
CA GLU A 103 15.03 24.18 25.19
C GLU A 103 14.29 24.19 23.84
N ASP A 104 14.64 23.26 22.95
CA ASP A 104 14.00 23.07 21.65
C ASP A 104 12.53 22.69 21.79
N LYS A 105 12.16 21.92 22.83
CA LYS A 105 10.76 21.57 23.12
C LYS A 105 9.93 22.80 23.44
N LEU A 106 10.43 23.67 24.32
CA LEU A 106 9.73 24.90 24.70
C LEU A 106 9.61 25.86 23.52
N ASN A 107 10.67 25.96 22.72
CA ASN A 107 10.65 26.76 21.49
C ASN A 107 9.64 26.21 20.47
N ALA A 108 9.59 24.88 20.28
CA ALA A 108 8.60 24.23 19.43
C ALA A 108 7.16 24.45 19.93
N GLU A 109 6.91 24.37 21.24
CA GLU A 109 5.58 24.65 21.81
C GLU A 109 5.16 26.10 21.60
N ARG A 110 6.06 27.06 21.80
CA ARG A 110 5.80 28.49 21.48
C ARG A 110 5.50 28.70 20.01
N ALA A 111 6.23 28.02 19.13
CA ALA A 111 5.98 28.06 17.69
C ALA A 111 4.60 27.50 17.34
N ILE A 112 4.20 26.36 17.91
CA ILE A 112 2.87 25.78 17.72
C ILE A 112 1.78 26.68 18.29
N ASP A 113 1.99 27.32 19.43
CA ASP A 113 1.03 28.24 20.02
C ASP A 113 0.86 29.52 19.18
N GLU A 114 1.95 30.08 18.64
CA GLU A 114 1.87 31.20 17.70
C GLU A 114 1.24 30.79 16.37
N LEU A 115 1.50 29.57 15.89
CA LEU A 115 0.84 28.99 14.72
C LEU A 115 -0.67 28.86 14.98
N ALA A 116 -1.09 28.35 16.13
CA ALA A 116 -2.49 28.21 16.52
C ALA A 116 -3.21 29.56 16.64
N LYS A 117 -2.47 30.62 16.99
CA LYS A 117 -2.97 32.00 17.05
C LYS A 117 -3.10 32.66 15.68
N ARG A 118 -2.23 32.32 14.74
CA ARG A 118 -2.19 32.91 13.39
C ARG A 118 -3.02 32.16 12.37
N ALA A 119 -3.02 30.84 12.40
CA ALA A 119 -3.74 30.02 11.43
C ALA A 119 -5.22 30.46 11.27
N PRO A 120 -6.01 30.71 12.33
CA PRO A 120 -7.40 31.17 12.19
C PRO A 120 -7.58 32.57 11.57
N LYS A 121 -6.49 33.30 11.32
CA LYS A 121 -6.49 34.63 10.67
C LYS A 121 -5.97 34.58 9.24
N ALA A 122 -5.37 33.46 8.83
CA ALA A 122 -4.88 33.27 7.47
C ALA A 122 -6.05 33.11 6.49
N SER A 123 -5.76 33.16 5.20
CA SER A 123 -6.75 32.84 4.15
C SER A 123 -7.33 31.43 4.33
N THR A 124 -8.51 31.17 3.76
CA THR A 124 -9.14 29.84 3.76
C THR A 124 -8.19 28.75 3.26
N SER A 125 -7.44 29.06 2.20
CA SER A 125 -6.48 28.12 1.61
C SER A 125 -5.26 27.89 2.51
N SER A 126 -4.74 28.93 3.18
CA SER A 126 -3.68 28.74 4.17
C SER A 126 -4.17 27.98 5.40
N GLN A 127 -5.41 28.21 5.85
CA GLN A 127 -6.01 27.47 6.96
C GLN A 127 -6.08 25.97 6.68
N SER A 128 -6.49 25.59 5.46
CA SER A 128 -6.58 24.18 5.07
C SER A 128 -5.22 23.46 5.13
N LEU A 129 -4.14 24.19 4.86
CA LEU A 129 -2.76 23.70 4.90
C LEU A 129 -2.15 23.70 6.32
N LEU A 130 -2.48 24.68 7.15
CA LEU A 130 -1.86 24.86 8.48
C LEU A 130 -2.49 23.96 9.56
N TYR A 131 -3.78 23.63 9.47
CA TYR A 131 -4.44 22.78 10.47
C TYR A 131 -3.88 21.35 10.57
N PRO A 132 -3.52 20.67 9.47
CA PRO A 132 -2.78 19.41 9.54
C PRO A 132 -1.46 19.50 10.31
N VAL A 133 -0.78 20.66 10.28
CA VAL A 133 0.45 20.86 11.06
C VAL A 133 0.15 20.94 12.56
N LEU A 134 -0.93 21.65 12.94
CA LEU A 134 -1.40 21.71 14.34
C LEU A 134 -1.79 20.34 14.90
N ALA A 135 -2.36 19.45 14.07
CA ALA A 135 -2.74 18.10 14.47
C ALA A 135 -1.55 17.22 14.88
N LYS A 136 -0.38 17.41 14.25
CA LYS A 136 0.82 16.61 14.54
C LYS A 136 1.33 16.83 15.97
N ARG A 137 1.09 18.00 16.56
CA ARG A 137 1.42 18.32 17.96
C ARG A 137 0.26 19.06 18.63
N PRO A 138 -0.67 18.32 19.24
CA PRO A 138 -1.84 18.94 19.85
C PRO A 138 -1.51 19.62 21.17
N THR A 139 -1.17 20.90 21.13
CA THR A 139 -1.19 21.75 22.34
C THR A 139 -2.65 22.15 22.66
N PRO A 140 -2.95 22.56 23.90
CA PRO A 140 -4.27 23.12 24.22
C PRO A 140 -4.66 24.31 23.34
N ALA A 141 -3.68 25.10 22.87
CA ALA A 141 -3.94 26.18 21.92
C ALA A 141 -4.29 25.66 20.53
N ALA A 142 -3.56 24.64 20.03
CA ALA A 142 -3.85 23.96 18.77
C ALA A 142 -5.26 23.35 18.78
N LEU A 143 -5.62 22.60 19.83
CA LEU A 143 -6.96 22.03 19.97
C LEU A 143 -8.04 23.11 19.98
N ARG A 144 -7.86 24.19 20.75
CA ARG A 144 -8.84 25.30 20.76
C ARG A 144 -8.98 25.95 19.38
N ALA A 145 -7.89 26.09 18.63
CA ALA A 145 -7.93 26.61 17.27
C ALA A 145 -8.73 25.69 16.34
N LEU A 146 -8.48 24.38 16.38
CA LEU A 146 -9.20 23.38 15.59
C LEU A 146 -10.70 23.31 15.97
N LEU A 147 -11.03 23.27 17.26
CA LEU A 147 -12.42 23.26 17.73
C LEU A 147 -13.17 24.55 17.37
N LYS A 148 -12.48 25.69 17.36
CA LYS A 148 -13.06 26.95 16.88
C LYS A 148 -13.31 26.90 15.38
N ALA A 149 -12.39 26.32 14.62
CA ALA A 149 -12.49 26.17 13.18
C ALA A 149 -13.63 25.25 12.73
N LEU A 150 -14.06 24.28 13.56
CA LEU A 150 -15.29 23.51 13.31
C LEU A 150 -16.56 24.37 13.21
N LYS A 151 -16.52 25.61 13.73
CA LYS A 151 -17.63 26.58 13.67
C LYS A 151 -17.39 27.69 12.64
N ASP A 152 -16.37 27.56 11.80
CA ASP A 152 -16.08 28.56 10.78
C ASP A 152 -17.21 28.63 9.74
N LYS A 153 -17.39 29.79 9.11
CA LYS A 153 -18.41 29.98 8.07
C LYS A 153 -18.01 29.26 6.78
N GLN A 154 -16.72 29.17 6.50
CA GLN A 154 -16.19 28.55 5.29
C GLN A 154 -16.14 27.02 5.45
N PRO A 155 -16.84 26.25 4.59
CA PRO A 155 -16.83 24.79 4.68
C PRO A 155 -15.43 24.17 4.59
N GLY A 156 -14.56 24.70 3.71
CA GLY A 156 -13.18 24.19 3.58
C GLY A 156 -12.37 24.27 4.88
N VAL A 157 -12.57 25.32 5.68
CA VAL A 157 -11.94 25.50 6.99
C VAL A 157 -12.45 24.48 7.99
N ARG A 158 -13.78 24.25 8.03
CA ARG A 158 -14.39 23.23 8.88
C ARG A 158 -13.85 21.84 8.53
N ARG A 159 -13.83 21.48 7.25
CA ARG A 159 -13.36 20.18 6.78
C ARG A 159 -11.88 19.94 7.08
N ALA A 160 -11.03 20.94 6.89
CA ALA A 160 -9.63 20.87 7.28
C ALA A 160 -9.46 20.64 8.79
N ALA A 161 -10.26 21.32 9.62
CA ALA A 161 -10.25 21.11 11.07
C ALA A 161 -10.75 19.73 11.47
N ILE A 162 -11.79 19.19 10.82
CA ILE A 162 -12.28 17.82 11.06
C ILE A 162 -11.18 16.80 10.75
N ARG A 163 -10.52 16.89 9.58
CA ARG A 163 -9.42 15.98 9.22
C ARG A 163 -8.25 16.09 10.17
N ALA A 164 -7.88 17.31 10.56
CA ALA A 164 -6.82 17.56 11.52
C ALA A 164 -7.12 16.88 12.89
N LEU A 165 -8.36 17.00 13.38
CA LEU A 165 -8.77 16.32 14.60
C LEU A 165 -8.73 14.79 14.47
N GLY A 166 -9.23 14.23 13.36
CA GLY A 166 -9.17 12.80 13.10
C GLY A 166 -7.73 12.26 13.00
N ALA A 167 -6.85 12.97 12.30
CA ALA A 167 -5.45 12.58 12.10
C ALA A 167 -4.63 12.55 13.39
N ALA A 168 -5.00 13.36 14.37
CA ALA A 168 -4.37 13.31 15.68
C ALA A 168 -4.83 12.12 16.52
N GLY A 169 -5.98 11.53 16.18
CA GLY A 169 -6.52 10.33 16.79
C GLY A 169 -6.84 10.49 18.29
N PRO A 170 -6.76 9.39 19.07
CA PRO A 170 -7.11 9.40 20.50
C PRO A 170 -6.22 10.31 21.36
N ARG A 171 -5.07 10.76 20.82
CA ARG A 171 -4.18 11.72 21.48
C ARG A 171 -4.86 13.07 21.73
N LEU A 172 -5.92 13.37 20.99
CA LEU A 172 -6.57 14.69 20.91
C LEU A 172 -7.91 14.83 21.65
N VAL A 173 -8.04 14.18 22.81
CA VAL A 173 -8.89 14.65 23.93
C VAL A 173 -10.35 14.17 23.93
N ASP A 174 -10.84 13.84 25.13
CA ASP A 174 -12.23 13.55 25.50
C ASP A 174 -13.26 14.61 25.03
N ASP A 175 -12.80 15.82 24.69
CA ASP A 175 -13.61 16.99 24.34
C ASP A 175 -13.95 17.10 22.84
N ALA A 176 -13.21 16.41 21.96
CA ALA A 176 -13.41 16.50 20.50
C ALA A 176 -14.66 15.76 19.97
N PRO A 177 -15.07 14.60 20.51
CA PRO A 177 -16.24 13.87 19.99
C PRO A 177 -17.54 14.67 20.04
N GLY A 178 -17.75 15.50 21.06
CA GLY A 178 -18.97 16.30 21.22
C GLY A 178 -19.20 17.28 20.05
N PRO A 179 -18.25 18.19 19.74
CA PRO A 179 -18.30 19.07 18.57
C PRO A 179 -18.45 18.33 17.24
N LEU A 180 -17.74 17.20 17.04
CA LEU A 180 -17.84 16.38 15.82
C LEU A 180 -19.22 15.73 15.67
N THR A 181 -19.82 15.25 16.77
CA THR A 181 -21.19 14.71 16.77
C THR A 181 -22.22 15.77 16.38
N GLY A 182 -21.96 17.04 16.70
CA GLY A 182 -22.77 18.15 16.20
C GLY A 182 -22.75 18.29 14.68
N LEU A 183 -21.60 18.02 14.05
CA LEU A 183 -21.44 18.07 12.59
C LEU A 183 -22.10 16.89 11.88
N LEU A 184 -22.17 15.71 12.50
CA LEU A 184 -22.96 14.58 11.97
C LEU A 184 -24.44 14.96 11.70
N ARG A 185 -24.99 15.92 12.45
CA ARG A 185 -26.40 16.32 12.33
C ARG A 185 -26.63 17.58 11.49
N ARG A 186 -25.64 18.47 11.41
CA ARG A 186 -25.82 19.85 10.89
C ARG A 186 -24.80 20.26 9.85
N GLY A 187 -23.73 19.49 9.68
CA GLY A 187 -22.72 19.74 8.66
C GLY A 187 -23.27 19.48 7.27
N THR A 188 -22.54 19.95 6.25
CA THR A 188 -22.78 19.49 4.88
C THR A 188 -22.53 17.98 4.78
N ARG A 189 -22.97 17.31 3.72
CA ARG A 189 -22.81 15.86 3.63
C ARG A 189 -21.34 15.46 3.75
N ARG A 190 -20.44 16.21 3.11
CA ARG A 190 -19.00 15.99 3.26
C ARG A 190 -18.48 16.17 4.67
N GLU A 191 -19.00 17.13 5.41
CA GLU A 191 -18.62 17.35 6.80
C GLU A 191 -19.13 16.26 7.73
N GLN A 192 -20.34 15.74 7.49
CA GLN A 192 -20.89 14.62 8.23
C GLN A 192 -20.00 13.38 8.06
N TRP A 193 -19.60 13.08 6.82
CA TRP A 193 -18.73 11.95 6.51
C TRP A 193 -17.33 12.09 7.09
N LEU A 194 -16.70 13.25 6.91
CA LEU A 194 -15.39 13.51 7.52
C LEU A 194 -15.48 13.48 9.06
N ALA A 195 -16.60 13.91 9.65
CA ALA A 195 -16.79 13.85 11.10
C ALA A 195 -16.94 12.42 11.59
N ALA A 196 -17.62 11.55 10.83
CA ALA A 196 -17.69 10.11 11.12
C ALA A 196 -16.30 9.47 11.06
N ASP A 197 -15.50 9.78 10.04
CA ASP A 197 -14.10 9.33 9.92
C ASP A 197 -13.25 9.79 11.12
N ALA A 198 -13.39 11.06 11.51
CA ALA A 198 -12.66 11.61 12.64
C ALA A 198 -13.09 11.00 13.97
N ILE A 199 -14.39 10.75 14.18
CA ILE A 199 -14.91 10.09 15.38
C ILE A 199 -14.40 8.65 15.46
N GLU A 200 -14.41 7.91 14.35
CA GLU A 200 -13.84 6.56 14.29
C GLU A 200 -12.35 6.57 14.64
N ALA A 201 -11.57 7.49 14.07
CA ALA A 201 -10.15 7.61 14.37
C ALA A 201 -9.86 7.98 15.85
N ILE A 202 -10.73 8.76 16.49
CA ILE A 202 -10.58 9.19 17.89
C ILE A 202 -11.08 8.12 18.87
N THR A 203 -12.20 7.46 18.57
CA THR A 203 -12.92 6.58 19.51
C THR A 203 -12.73 5.09 19.23
N GLY A 204 -12.23 4.74 18.04
CA GLY A 204 -12.19 3.36 17.54
C GLY A 204 -13.54 2.84 17.03
N THR A 205 -14.60 3.65 17.09
CA THR A 205 -15.96 3.24 16.68
C THR A 205 -16.57 4.26 15.73
N ARG A 206 -17.04 3.80 14.57
CA ARG A 206 -17.73 4.62 13.58
C ARG A 206 -19.23 4.72 13.92
N PRO A 207 -19.89 5.88 13.74
CA PRO A 207 -21.34 5.97 13.85
C PRO A 207 -22.08 5.07 12.83
N ASP A 208 -23.05 4.28 13.30
CA ASP A 208 -23.78 3.29 12.49
C ASP A 208 -24.54 3.89 11.29
N ASP A 209 -24.97 5.14 11.40
CA ASP A 209 -25.70 5.88 10.37
C ASP A 209 -24.80 6.45 9.26
N HIS A 210 -23.48 6.29 9.39
CA HIS A 210 -22.49 6.76 8.42
C HIS A 210 -21.52 5.61 8.10
N PRO A 211 -21.92 4.51 7.43
CA PRO A 211 -21.02 3.41 7.08
C PRO A 211 -19.84 3.90 6.24
N LYS A 212 -18.73 3.15 6.12
CA LYS A 212 -17.62 3.57 5.24
C LYS A 212 -18.04 3.46 3.77
N PRO A 213 -17.62 4.36 2.85
CA PRO A 213 -18.00 4.23 1.46
C PRO A 213 -17.15 3.09 0.87
N GLU A 214 -17.80 2.02 0.45
CA GLU A 214 -17.13 0.94 -0.27
C GLU A 214 -17.02 1.34 -1.74
N LEU A 215 -15.81 1.31 -2.28
CA LEU A 215 -15.63 1.54 -3.71
C LEU A 215 -15.99 0.27 -4.46
N ASP A 216 -16.96 0.37 -5.35
CA ASP A 216 -17.29 -0.67 -6.29
C ASP A 216 -16.06 -1.02 -7.14
N GLU A 217 -15.65 -2.28 -7.11
CA GLU A 217 -14.41 -2.73 -7.74
C GLU A 217 -14.40 -2.51 -9.26
N LYS A 218 -15.60 -2.57 -9.89
CA LYS A 218 -15.76 -2.43 -11.33
C LYS A 218 -15.69 -0.95 -11.76
N THR A 219 -16.33 -0.06 -11.02
CA THR A 219 -16.55 1.33 -11.46
C THR A 219 -15.70 2.36 -10.74
N ALA A 220 -15.03 1.97 -9.64
CA ALA A 220 -14.35 2.88 -8.71
C ALA A 220 -15.28 3.94 -8.08
N LEU A 221 -16.59 3.72 -8.13
CA LEU A 221 -17.59 4.61 -7.55
C LEU A 221 -17.94 4.15 -6.14
N PRO A 222 -18.17 5.08 -5.20
CA PRO A 222 -18.56 4.72 -3.86
C PRO A 222 -20.01 4.22 -3.83
N SER A 223 -20.27 3.21 -3.00
CA SER A 223 -21.61 2.70 -2.70
C SER A 223 -22.50 3.76 -2.05
N VAL A 224 -21.88 4.70 -1.32
CA VAL A 224 -22.55 5.85 -0.71
C VAL A 224 -21.78 7.14 -0.97
N TRP A 225 -22.48 8.16 -1.45
CA TRP A 225 -21.91 9.46 -1.80
C TRP A 225 -21.87 10.38 -0.60
N GLY A 226 -20.70 10.47 0.05
CA GLY A 226 -20.45 11.36 1.18
C GLY A 226 -20.12 12.80 0.81
N VAL A 227 -20.65 13.32 -0.30
CA VAL A 227 -20.30 14.66 -0.81
C VAL A 227 -21.52 15.40 -1.33
N ASP A 228 -21.42 16.73 -1.43
CA ASP A 228 -22.50 17.58 -1.88
C ASP A 228 -22.42 17.83 -3.40
N ARG A 229 -21.19 17.94 -3.95
CA ARG A 229 -20.95 18.21 -5.37
C ARG A 229 -19.90 17.30 -6.01
N VAL A 230 -20.25 16.71 -7.16
CA VAL A 230 -19.37 15.82 -7.93
C VAL A 230 -19.12 16.39 -9.32
N LEU A 231 -17.86 16.40 -9.77
CA LEU A 231 -17.52 16.73 -11.15
C LEU A 231 -16.91 15.51 -11.84
N PHE A 232 -17.49 15.10 -12.96
CA PHE A 232 -16.93 14.08 -13.83
C PHE A 232 -16.13 14.75 -14.95
N VAL A 233 -14.85 14.45 -15.06
CA VAL A 233 -13.96 14.92 -16.13
C VAL A 233 -13.65 13.74 -17.03
N VAL A 234 -14.15 13.77 -18.26
CA VAL A 234 -14.10 12.64 -19.20
C VAL A 234 -13.26 13.01 -20.42
N GLU A 235 -12.26 12.20 -20.73
CA GLU A 235 -11.50 12.36 -21.96
C GLU A 235 -12.38 12.14 -23.18
N TRP A 236 -12.29 13.05 -24.14
CA TRP A 236 -13.10 13.07 -25.37
C TRP A 236 -12.20 13.25 -26.60
N SER A 237 -11.32 12.28 -26.79
CA SER A 237 -10.37 12.19 -27.91
C SER A 237 -10.82 11.16 -28.96
N GLU A 238 -10.44 11.37 -30.22
CA GLU A 238 -10.68 10.40 -31.32
C GLU A 238 -10.06 9.03 -30.98
N GLN A 239 -8.85 9.02 -30.38
CA GLN A 239 -8.19 7.79 -29.93
C GLN A 239 -9.01 7.01 -28.88
N ALA A 240 -9.64 7.71 -27.92
CA ALA A 240 -10.50 7.06 -26.93
C ALA A 240 -11.79 6.49 -27.54
N ALA A 241 -12.20 6.96 -28.72
CA ALA A 241 -13.44 6.59 -29.39
C ALA A 241 -13.27 5.53 -30.49
N GLU A 242 -12.13 5.51 -31.19
CA GLU A 242 -11.88 4.63 -32.35
C GLU A 242 -11.53 3.20 -31.94
N ASP A 243 -10.90 3.02 -30.79
CA ASP A 243 -10.42 1.70 -30.38
C ASP A 243 -11.58 0.85 -29.83
N GLY A 244 -11.90 -0.27 -30.48
CA GLY A 244 -12.83 -1.27 -29.95
C GLY A 244 -12.14 -2.20 -28.96
N PHE A 245 -12.66 -2.28 -27.72
CA PHE A 245 -12.17 -3.17 -26.66
C PHE A 245 -13.26 -4.11 -26.18
N ARG A 246 -12.87 -5.24 -25.60
CA ARG A 246 -13.82 -6.03 -24.79
C ARG A 246 -14.04 -5.32 -23.46
N THR A 247 -15.29 -5.21 -23.05
CA THR A 247 -15.59 -4.68 -21.71
C THR A 247 -15.01 -5.64 -20.65
N PRO A 248 -14.24 -5.14 -19.67
CA PRO A 248 -13.78 -5.96 -18.56
C PRO A 248 -14.92 -6.36 -17.60
N PHE A 249 -16.14 -5.86 -17.84
CA PHE A 249 -17.29 -6.03 -16.96
C PHE A 249 -18.40 -6.92 -17.52
N ALA A 250 -18.25 -7.46 -18.74
CA ALA A 250 -19.19 -8.47 -19.22
C ALA A 250 -19.08 -9.68 -18.31
N GLU A 251 -20.14 -9.91 -17.54
CA GLU A 251 -20.32 -11.20 -16.88
C GLU A 251 -20.45 -12.23 -18.00
N PRO A 252 -19.72 -13.36 -17.95
CA PRO A 252 -19.93 -14.42 -18.93
C PRO A 252 -21.41 -14.75 -18.89
N GLU A 253 -22.09 -14.67 -20.04
CA GLU A 253 -23.50 -15.06 -20.12
C GLU A 253 -23.56 -16.51 -19.61
N GLU A 254 -24.08 -16.69 -18.38
CA GLU A 254 -24.35 -18.01 -17.86
C GLU A 254 -25.41 -18.58 -18.79
N GLY A 255 -24.96 -19.48 -19.69
CA GLY A 255 -25.83 -20.11 -20.68
C GLY A 255 -27.03 -20.66 -19.95
N GLY A 256 -28.18 -20.00 -20.13
CA GLY A 256 -29.42 -20.37 -19.49
C GLY A 256 -29.71 -21.81 -19.83
N ASP A 257 -29.60 -22.68 -18.83
CA ASP A 257 -30.04 -24.07 -18.90
C ASP A 257 -31.55 -24.01 -19.09
N GLU A 258 -32.01 -24.01 -20.35
CA GLU A 258 -33.41 -24.20 -20.69
C GLU A 258 -33.81 -25.58 -20.16
N GLY A 259 -34.32 -25.56 -18.94
CA GLY A 259 -34.73 -26.73 -18.18
C GLY A 259 -35.55 -27.68 -19.04
N GLN A 260 -34.95 -28.85 -19.24
CA GLN A 260 -35.61 -30.06 -19.70
C GLN A 260 -36.84 -30.31 -18.84
N GLY A 261 -38.00 -30.37 -19.50
CA GLY A 261 -39.30 -30.53 -18.86
C GLY A 261 -39.41 -31.79 -18.03
N ASP A 262 -40.06 -31.65 -16.87
CA ASP A 262 -40.53 -32.78 -16.09
C ASP A 262 -42.02 -33.01 -16.35
N ASP A 263 -42.28 -34.22 -16.81
CA ASP A 263 -43.53 -34.81 -17.21
C ASP A 263 -44.27 -35.33 -15.96
N LYS A 264 -45.50 -34.83 -15.72
CA LYS A 264 -46.65 -35.51 -15.08
C LYS A 264 -47.72 -34.49 -14.66
N ASP A 265 -48.87 -34.47 -15.33
CA ASP A 265 -50.09 -34.99 -14.70
C ASP A 265 -51.24 -35.19 -15.72
N LYS A 266 -52.08 -36.17 -15.41
CA LYS A 266 -53.11 -36.78 -16.25
C LYS A 266 -54.38 -35.92 -16.34
N GLY A 267 -54.88 -35.72 -17.56
CA GLY A 267 -56.23 -35.22 -17.81
C GLY A 267 -56.84 -35.83 -19.08
N LYS A 268 -57.69 -36.83 -18.91
CA LYS A 268 -58.50 -37.47 -19.97
C LYS A 268 -59.39 -36.45 -20.67
N GLY A 269 -59.35 -36.40 -22.00
CA GLY A 269 -60.32 -35.72 -22.84
C GLY A 269 -60.22 -36.21 -24.28
N ASP A 270 -61.16 -37.05 -24.68
CA ASP A 270 -61.30 -37.56 -26.04
C ASP A 270 -61.66 -36.41 -27.00
N ASP A 271 -60.85 -36.18 -28.04
CA ASP A 271 -61.40 -35.65 -29.29
C ASP A 271 -60.57 -36.07 -30.52
N LYS A 272 -61.30 -36.47 -31.56
CA LYS A 272 -60.79 -37.03 -32.81
C LYS A 272 -60.56 -35.90 -33.81
N GLY A 273 -59.30 -35.57 -34.09
CA GLY A 273 -58.92 -34.66 -35.18
C GLY A 273 -57.75 -35.18 -36.00
N LYS A 274 -58.03 -35.81 -37.15
CA LYS A 274 -57.01 -36.18 -38.15
C LYS A 274 -56.49 -34.91 -38.84
N GLY A 275 -55.22 -34.58 -38.64
CA GLY A 275 -54.49 -33.58 -39.42
C GLY A 275 -53.05 -34.01 -39.67
N LYS A 276 -52.75 -34.50 -40.88
CA LYS A 276 -51.39 -34.76 -41.35
C LYS A 276 -50.73 -33.43 -41.72
N GLY A 277 -49.81 -32.95 -40.89
CA GLY A 277 -48.88 -31.85 -41.23
C GLY A 277 -47.44 -32.33 -41.14
N LYS A 278 -46.76 -32.49 -42.29
CA LYS A 278 -45.31 -32.67 -42.37
C LYS A 278 -44.65 -31.31 -42.14
N GLY A 279 -44.14 -31.06 -40.93
CA GLY A 279 -43.23 -29.94 -40.64
C GLY A 279 -41.80 -30.44 -40.59
N LYS A 280 -40.95 -29.99 -41.52
CA LYS A 280 -39.48 -30.08 -41.42
C LYS A 280 -39.03 -29.10 -40.34
N GLY A 281 -38.65 -29.61 -39.16
CA GLY A 281 -37.83 -28.85 -38.21
C GLY A 281 -36.43 -28.72 -38.79
N LYS A 282 -35.96 -27.48 -38.92
CA LYS A 282 -34.61 -27.13 -39.36
C LYS A 282 -33.94 -26.57 -38.11
N ASP A 283 -33.10 -27.38 -37.49
CA ASP A 283 -32.31 -26.99 -36.32
C ASP A 283 -31.36 -25.87 -36.78
N ALA A 284 -31.66 -24.64 -36.36
CA ALA A 284 -30.78 -23.51 -36.53
C ALA A 284 -29.88 -23.47 -35.29
N GLU A 285 -28.67 -24.00 -35.44
CA GLU A 285 -27.55 -23.68 -34.54
C GLU A 285 -27.40 -22.16 -34.55
N GLY A 286 -27.74 -21.51 -33.44
CA GLY A 286 -27.56 -20.07 -33.27
C GLY A 286 -26.07 -19.78 -33.19
N GLU A 287 -25.54 -19.01 -34.14
CA GLU A 287 -24.20 -18.45 -34.03
C GLU A 287 -24.08 -17.67 -32.71
N PRO A 288 -22.99 -17.86 -31.93
CA PRO A 288 -22.78 -17.11 -30.70
C PRO A 288 -22.76 -15.61 -31.03
N ALA A 289 -23.55 -14.83 -30.30
CA ALA A 289 -23.62 -13.38 -30.49
C ALA A 289 -22.20 -12.80 -30.39
N ALA A 290 -21.80 -12.04 -31.42
CA ALA A 290 -20.49 -11.40 -31.45
C ALA A 290 -20.31 -10.54 -30.19
N ALA A 291 -19.24 -10.80 -29.43
CA ALA A 291 -18.96 -10.09 -28.18
C ALA A 291 -18.97 -8.57 -28.45
N GLU A 292 -19.83 -7.85 -27.72
CA GLU A 292 -20.02 -6.42 -27.90
C GLU A 292 -18.70 -5.67 -27.60
N THR A 293 -18.22 -4.91 -28.58
CA THR A 293 -17.00 -4.10 -28.45
C THR A 293 -17.35 -2.69 -28.01
N PHE A 294 -16.55 -2.12 -27.12
CA PHE A 294 -16.74 -0.79 -26.56
C PHE A 294 -15.47 0.02 -26.71
N SER A 295 -15.59 1.29 -27.03
CA SER A 295 -14.47 2.22 -26.93
C SER A 295 -14.22 2.66 -25.49
N ALA A 296 -13.00 3.14 -25.21
CA ALA A 296 -12.68 3.68 -23.89
C ALA A 296 -13.61 4.87 -23.52
N LEU A 297 -13.99 5.68 -24.51
CA LEU A 297 -14.97 6.74 -24.37
C LEU A 297 -16.37 6.17 -24.07
N ALA A 298 -16.83 5.14 -24.79
CA ALA A 298 -18.12 4.51 -24.54
C ALA A 298 -18.18 3.89 -23.13
N LEU A 299 -17.10 3.25 -22.69
CA LEU A 299 -16.97 2.69 -21.35
C LEU A 299 -17.01 3.79 -20.28
N SER A 300 -16.26 4.87 -20.45
CA SER A 300 -16.27 6.02 -19.55
C SER A 300 -17.67 6.65 -19.48
N ALA A 301 -18.35 6.80 -20.62
CA ALA A 301 -19.70 7.34 -20.69
C ALA A 301 -20.72 6.44 -19.96
N ALA A 302 -20.62 5.12 -20.12
CA ALA A 302 -21.48 4.16 -19.41
C ALA A 302 -21.23 4.18 -17.89
N GLN A 303 -19.97 4.29 -17.45
CA GLN A 303 -19.63 4.42 -16.03
C GLN A 303 -20.16 5.73 -15.43
N VAL A 304 -20.03 6.85 -16.14
CA VAL A 304 -20.57 8.15 -15.71
C VAL A 304 -22.10 8.15 -15.69
N GLU A 305 -22.76 7.54 -16.68
CA GLU A 305 -24.22 7.33 -16.66
C GLU A 305 -24.64 6.55 -15.40
N ALA A 306 -24.02 5.40 -15.15
CA ALA A 306 -24.31 4.56 -13.99
C ALA A 306 -24.08 5.31 -12.67
N ALA A 307 -23.03 6.15 -12.60
CA ALA A 307 -22.78 7.02 -11.45
C ALA A 307 -23.93 8.00 -11.23
N ILE A 308 -24.29 8.76 -12.26
CA ILE A 308 -25.31 9.82 -12.21
C ILE A 308 -26.69 9.25 -11.89
N ALA A 309 -27.02 8.07 -12.41
CA ALA A 309 -28.28 7.38 -12.12
C ALA A 309 -28.39 6.98 -10.64
N LYS A 310 -27.25 6.68 -9.99
CA LYS A 310 -27.18 6.27 -8.57
C LYS A 310 -26.94 7.43 -7.60
N LEU A 311 -26.72 8.66 -8.10
CA LEU A 311 -26.50 9.81 -7.22
C LEU A 311 -27.76 10.10 -6.38
N PRO A 312 -27.61 10.29 -5.05
CA PRO A 312 -28.71 10.77 -4.22
C PRO A 312 -29.23 12.12 -4.72
N ARG A 313 -30.52 12.39 -4.57
CA ARG A 313 -31.17 13.60 -5.11
C ARG A 313 -30.59 14.92 -4.60
N GLU A 314 -29.94 14.89 -3.45
CA GLU A 314 -29.31 16.05 -2.83
C GLU A 314 -27.89 16.30 -3.35
N VAL A 315 -27.27 15.31 -4.02
CA VAL A 315 -25.95 15.45 -4.60
C VAL A 315 -26.09 16.06 -5.97
N GLU A 316 -25.41 17.18 -6.17
CA GLU A 316 -25.37 17.85 -7.46
C GLU A 316 -24.14 17.40 -8.24
N PHE A 317 -24.26 17.28 -9.55
CA PHE A 317 -23.17 16.84 -10.40
C PHE A 317 -22.98 17.76 -11.60
N ARG A 318 -21.79 17.69 -12.17
CA ARG A 318 -21.50 18.28 -13.47
C ARG A 318 -20.60 17.34 -14.26
N VAL A 319 -20.64 17.46 -15.58
CA VAL A 319 -19.79 16.67 -16.49
C VAL A 319 -19.04 17.62 -17.39
N LEU A 320 -17.73 17.46 -17.41
CA LEU A 320 -16.78 18.15 -18.26
C LEU A 320 -16.18 17.11 -19.20
N ARG A 321 -16.30 17.30 -20.50
CA ARG A 321 -15.52 16.54 -21.48
C ARG A 321 -14.32 17.36 -21.89
N TYR A 322 -13.15 16.73 -22.04
CA TYR A 322 -11.92 17.43 -22.39
C TYR A 322 -11.17 16.79 -23.56
N SER A 323 -10.56 17.67 -24.35
CA SER A 323 -9.54 17.40 -25.35
C SER A 323 -8.67 18.67 -25.41
N ASP A 324 -8.82 19.49 -26.45
CA ASP A 324 -8.14 20.78 -26.57
C ASP A 324 -8.94 21.93 -25.93
N ARG A 325 -10.27 21.79 -25.89
CA ARG A 325 -11.20 22.77 -25.31
C ARG A 325 -12.19 22.06 -24.38
N PRO A 326 -12.09 22.27 -23.06
CA PRO A 326 -13.06 21.72 -22.12
C PRO A 326 -14.47 22.21 -22.45
N ARG A 327 -15.45 21.31 -22.44
CA ARG A 327 -16.87 21.63 -22.64
C ARG A 327 -17.68 20.98 -21.54
N THR A 328 -18.68 21.68 -21.04
CA THR A 328 -19.58 21.14 -20.01
C THR A 328 -20.90 20.72 -20.61
N PHE A 329 -21.52 19.70 -20.00
CA PHE A 329 -22.87 19.29 -20.33
C PHE A 329 -23.91 20.37 -19.98
N SER A 330 -23.66 21.09 -18.88
CA SER A 330 -24.48 22.22 -18.42
C SER A 330 -23.60 23.28 -17.77
N ASP A 331 -24.03 24.55 -17.82
CA ASP A 331 -23.35 25.67 -17.16
C ASP A 331 -23.49 25.63 -15.63
N ALA A 332 -24.49 24.92 -15.10
CA ALA A 332 -24.74 24.75 -13.68
C ALA A 332 -24.68 23.28 -13.27
N TYR A 333 -24.46 23.03 -11.98
CA TYR A 333 -24.61 21.70 -11.41
C TYR A 333 -26.07 21.22 -11.53
N GLN A 334 -26.25 19.95 -11.85
CA GLN A 334 -27.54 19.29 -12.06
C GLN A 334 -27.79 18.26 -10.96
N ARG A 335 -29.04 17.89 -10.71
CA ARG A 335 -29.36 16.77 -9.80
C ARG A 335 -29.39 15.46 -10.57
N GLY A 336 -28.89 14.40 -9.93
CA GLY A 336 -28.88 13.05 -10.50
C GLY A 336 -30.27 12.52 -10.86
N GLY A 337 -30.28 11.51 -11.75
CA GLY A 337 -31.50 10.82 -12.18
C GLY A 337 -31.32 10.13 -13.52
N GLU A 338 -32.01 9.01 -13.73
CA GLU A 338 -31.88 8.14 -14.91
C GLU A 338 -32.02 8.90 -16.24
N LYS A 339 -33.01 9.80 -16.34
CA LYS A 339 -33.22 10.58 -17.57
C LYS A 339 -32.02 11.46 -17.91
N VAL A 340 -31.49 12.21 -16.93
CA VAL A 340 -30.35 13.10 -17.15
C VAL A 340 -29.07 12.28 -17.38
N ALA A 341 -28.95 11.12 -16.74
CA ALA A 341 -27.85 10.18 -16.96
C ALA A 341 -27.79 9.72 -18.44
N ALA A 342 -28.94 9.35 -19.01
CA ALA A 342 -29.04 8.98 -20.43
C ALA A 342 -28.72 10.14 -21.38
N GLU A 343 -29.17 11.36 -21.06
CA GLU A 343 -28.83 12.58 -21.82
C GLU A 343 -27.32 12.88 -21.78
N VAL A 344 -26.69 12.70 -20.61
CA VAL A 344 -25.24 12.83 -20.44
C VAL A 344 -24.48 11.79 -21.25
N ARG A 345 -24.93 10.53 -21.25
CA ARG A 345 -24.31 9.48 -22.07
C ARG A 345 -24.37 9.83 -23.55
N ALA A 346 -25.55 10.20 -24.05
CA ALA A 346 -25.73 10.60 -25.44
C ALA A 346 -24.76 11.74 -25.82
N TRP A 347 -24.64 12.75 -24.95
CA TRP A 347 -23.72 13.88 -25.13
C TRP A 347 -22.24 13.48 -25.11
N LEU A 348 -21.83 12.59 -24.20
CA LEU A 348 -20.46 12.08 -24.14
C LEU A 348 -20.08 11.27 -25.38
N THR A 349 -21.05 10.57 -25.98
CA THR A 349 -20.85 9.73 -27.18
C THR A 349 -21.00 10.49 -28.52
N GLU A 350 -21.21 11.80 -28.50
CA GLU A 350 -21.13 12.63 -29.71
C GLU A 350 -19.72 12.58 -30.35
N SER A 351 -19.62 12.92 -31.64
CA SER A 351 -18.39 12.83 -32.44
C SER A 351 -17.16 13.44 -31.75
N PRO A 352 -16.15 12.63 -31.38
CA PRO A 352 -15.00 13.03 -30.55
C PRO A 352 -14.15 14.14 -31.17
N SER A 353 -13.38 14.85 -30.34
CA SER A 353 -12.43 15.85 -30.84
C SER A 353 -11.17 15.19 -31.39
N ARG A 354 -10.63 15.80 -32.46
CA ARG A 354 -9.27 15.52 -32.98
C ARG A 354 -8.17 16.30 -32.27
N GLY A 355 -8.54 17.11 -31.28
CA GLY A 355 -7.62 17.98 -30.55
C GLY A 355 -6.68 17.22 -29.59
N PRO A 356 -5.55 17.84 -29.21
CA PRO A 356 -4.65 17.31 -28.17
C PRO A 356 -5.36 17.00 -26.85
N ARG A 357 -4.89 16.02 -26.09
CA ARG A 357 -5.39 15.68 -24.74
C ARG A 357 -4.74 16.59 -23.70
N ASP A 358 -5.35 17.72 -23.42
CA ASP A 358 -4.84 18.70 -22.44
C ASP A 358 -5.61 18.62 -21.11
N LEU A 359 -5.28 17.58 -20.33
CA LEU A 359 -5.86 17.41 -18.99
C LEU A 359 -5.47 18.58 -18.05
N GLY A 360 -4.29 19.18 -18.23
CA GLY A 360 -3.87 20.34 -17.45
C GLY A 360 -4.85 21.50 -17.60
N ARG A 361 -5.23 21.83 -18.84
CA ARG A 361 -6.23 22.85 -19.14
C ARG A 361 -7.64 22.49 -18.64
N ALA A 362 -7.99 21.21 -18.67
CA ALA A 362 -9.26 20.76 -18.09
C ALA A 362 -9.28 21.00 -16.58
N MET A 363 -8.18 20.71 -15.89
CA MET A 363 -8.05 20.96 -14.45
C MET A 363 -8.01 22.46 -14.14
N ASP A 364 -7.34 23.29 -14.95
CA ASP A 364 -7.42 24.75 -14.83
C ASP A 364 -8.87 25.22 -14.83
N TRP A 365 -9.69 24.70 -15.76
CA TRP A 365 -11.11 25.01 -15.83
C TRP A 365 -11.84 24.57 -14.55
N VAL A 366 -11.57 23.37 -14.02
CA VAL A 366 -12.19 22.87 -12.78
C VAL A 366 -11.95 23.83 -11.61
N TYR A 367 -10.72 24.35 -11.50
CA TYR A 367 -10.31 25.20 -10.40
C TYR A 367 -10.62 26.69 -10.62
N ASP A 368 -10.92 27.13 -11.84
CA ASP A 368 -11.36 28.51 -12.10
C ASP A 368 -12.89 28.67 -11.92
N GLU A 369 -13.60 27.59 -11.61
CA GLU A 369 -15.04 27.57 -11.43
C GLU A 369 -15.51 28.30 -10.16
N ALA A 370 -16.58 29.09 -10.27
CA ALA A 370 -17.14 29.83 -9.14
C ALA A 370 -17.66 28.92 -8.00
N GLN A 371 -18.02 27.68 -8.34
CA GLN A 371 -18.49 26.66 -7.41
C GLN A 371 -17.59 25.43 -7.47
N GLU A 372 -16.63 25.36 -6.56
CA GLU A 372 -15.67 24.25 -6.49
C GLU A 372 -16.38 22.91 -6.22
N PRO A 373 -16.07 21.85 -6.97
CA PRO A 373 -16.57 20.52 -6.66
C PRO A 373 -15.99 20.03 -5.33
N ASP A 374 -16.71 19.15 -4.64
CA ASP A 374 -16.12 18.45 -3.51
C ASP A 374 -15.17 17.34 -3.98
N VAL A 375 -15.61 16.63 -5.00
CA VAL A 375 -14.90 15.49 -5.59
C VAL A 375 -14.89 15.62 -7.11
N VAL A 376 -13.74 15.30 -7.71
CA VAL A 376 -13.54 15.20 -9.15
C VAL A 376 -13.21 13.75 -9.51
N TYR A 377 -13.93 13.16 -10.45
CA TYR A 377 -13.60 11.86 -11.05
C TYR A 377 -13.05 12.09 -12.44
N VAL A 378 -11.77 11.76 -12.65
CA VAL A 378 -11.09 11.90 -13.94
C VAL A 378 -11.06 10.55 -14.65
N TYR A 379 -11.73 10.45 -15.80
CA TYR A 379 -11.68 9.31 -16.72
C TYR A 379 -10.78 9.67 -17.90
N THR A 380 -9.67 8.94 -18.05
CA THR A 380 -8.70 9.18 -19.13
C THR A 380 -8.21 7.89 -19.74
N ALA A 381 -8.08 7.90 -21.06
CA ALA A 381 -7.58 6.82 -21.90
C ALA A 381 -6.26 7.25 -22.56
N GLY A 382 -5.14 6.94 -21.88
CA GLY A 382 -3.78 7.20 -22.37
C GLY A 382 -3.13 8.50 -21.86
N LEU A 383 -1.96 8.81 -22.41
CA LEU A 383 -1.12 9.92 -21.95
C LEU A 383 -1.59 11.29 -22.47
N PRO A 384 -1.42 12.39 -21.71
CA PRO A 384 -1.63 13.73 -22.23
C PRO A 384 -0.86 13.92 -23.55
N SER A 385 -1.50 14.56 -24.53
CA SER A 385 -0.94 14.71 -25.87
C SER A 385 -0.99 16.17 -26.31
N GLY A 386 0.03 16.61 -27.04
CA GLY A 386 0.16 17.99 -27.53
C GLY A 386 1.61 18.47 -27.48
N PRO A 387 1.97 19.51 -28.25
CA PRO A 387 3.37 19.93 -28.43
C PRO A 387 4.05 20.45 -27.15
N ARG A 388 3.31 20.68 -26.06
CA ARG A 388 3.82 21.18 -24.76
C ARG A 388 3.19 20.50 -23.55
N VAL A 389 2.38 19.47 -23.77
CA VAL A 389 1.66 18.77 -22.70
C VAL A 389 2.42 17.49 -22.41
N THR A 390 3.04 17.40 -21.24
CA THR A 390 3.72 16.20 -20.73
C THR A 390 3.03 15.75 -19.46
N VAL A 391 3.32 14.53 -19.00
CA VAL A 391 2.86 14.06 -17.68
C VAL A 391 3.34 15.02 -16.59
N ASP A 392 4.61 15.43 -16.63
CA ASP A 392 5.18 16.35 -15.64
C ASP A 392 4.49 17.71 -15.65
N SER A 393 4.30 18.34 -16.82
CA SER A 393 3.66 19.65 -16.88
C SER A 393 2.18 19.61 -16.47
N THR A 394 1.50 18.50 -16.76
CA THR A 394 0.11 18.26 -16.32
C THR A 394 0.03 18.12 -14.81
N LEU A 395 0.90 17.31 -14.20
CA LEU A 395 0.93 17.11 -12.76
C LEU A 395 1.36 18.38 -12.01
N GLU A 396 2.32 19.14 -12.53
CA GLU A 396 2.74 20.42 -11.96
C GLU A 396 1.62 21.47 -12.03
N ALA A 397 0.90 21.56 -13.14
CA ALA A 397 -0.28 22.43 -13.27
C ALA A 397 -1.36 22.03 -12.27
N LEU A 398 -1.69 20.75 -12.19
CA LEU A 398 -2.66 20.22 -11.23
C LEU A 398 -2.27 20.53 -9.80
N GLU A 399 -1.02 20.26 -9.42
CA GLU A 399 -0.55 20.47 -8.06
C GLU A 399 -0.66 21.94 -7.66
N ARG A 400 -0.26 22.86 -8.55
CA ARG A 400 -0.41 24.30 -8.35
C ARG A 400 -1.85 24.73 -8.13
N ARG A 401 -2.80 24.15 -8.87
CA ARG A 401 -4.21 24.52 -8.76
C ARG A 401 -4.90 23.87 -7.57
N ALA A 402 -4.54 22.63 -7.24
CA ALA A 402 -5.05 21.91 -6.08
C ALA A 402 -4.50 22.47 -4.76
N TRP A 403 -3.36 23.16 -4.79
CA TRP A 403 -2.69 23.69 -3.61
C TRP A 403 -3.60 24.55 -2.73
N GLY A 404 -3.76 24.14 -1.47
CA GLY A 404 -4.61 24.83 -0.50
C GLY A 404 -6.11 24.66 -0.72
N ARG A 405 -6.55 23.90 -1.72
CA ARG A 405 -7.96 23.65 -2.01
C ARG A 405 -8.43 22.33 -1.42
N ASP A 406 -9.72 22.26 -1.13
CA ASP A 406 -10.34 21.08 -0.55
C ASP A 406 -11.07 20.24 -1.60
N VAL A 407 -10.39 19.88 -2.68
CA VAL A 407 -10.95 19.09 -3.77
C VAL A 407 -10.31 17.71 -3.78
N THR A 408 -11.12 16.67 -3.66
CA THR A 408 -10.64 15.29 -3.75
C THR A 408 -10.67 14.82 -5.20
N VAL A 409 -9.56 14.29 -5.72
CA VAL A 409 -9.46 13.83 -7.11
C VAL A 409 -9.33 12.32 -7.13
N HIS A 410 -10.33 11.63 -7.70
CA HIS A 410 -10.25 10.22 -8.08
C HIS A 410 -9.89 10.11 -9.55
N ALA A 411 -9.14 9.08 -9.91
CA ALA A 411 -8.73 8.85 -11.29
C ALA A 411 -9.05 7.41 -11.72
N VAL A 412 -9.71 7.27 -12.85
CA VAL A 412 -9.99 6.02 -13.54
C VAL A 412 -9.21 6.03 -14.85
N GLY A 413 -8.07 5.34 -14.85
CA GLY A 413 -7.23 5.18 -16.02
C GLY A 413 -7.69 3.99 -16.85
N LEU A 414 -7.98 4.21 -18.12
CA LEU A 414 -8.28 3.16 -19.08
C LEU A 414 -7.05 2.97 -19.98
N TRP A 415 -6.21 1.99 -19.69
CA TRP A 415 -4.98 1.75 -20.44
C TRP A 415 -5.28 0.85 -21.65
N PRO A 416 -5.20 1.36 -22.89
CA PRO A 416 -5.40 0.54 -24.07
C PRO A 416 -4.15 -0.30 -24.34
N THR A 417 -4.24 -1.62 -24.20
CA THR A 417 -3.14 -2.50 -24.63
C THR A 417 -3.11 -2.52 -26.16
N PRO A 418 -1.95 -2.26 -26.80
CA PRO A 418 -1.82 -2.40 -28.25
C PRO A 418 -2.20 -3.82 -28.69
N ALA A 419 -2.93 -3.97 -29.81
CA ALA A 419 -3.33 -5.29 -30.32
C ALA A 419 -2.12 -6.13 -30.77
N GLU A 420 -1.15 -5.49 -31.42
CA GLU A 420 0.02 -6.18 -31.96
C GLU A 420 1.05 -6.38 -30.86
N GLU A 421 1.70 -7.55 -30.79
CA GLU A 421 2.91 -7.73 -29.99
C GLU A 421 4.01 -6.75 -30.45
N PRO A 422 4.87 -6.27 -29.53
CA PRO A 422 5.95 -5.38 -29.92
C PRO A 422 6.87 -6.08 -30.93
N LYS A 423 7.12 -5.44 -32.08
CA LYS A 423 7.93 -5.99 -33.17
C LYS A 423 9.43 -5.91 -32.89
N SER A 424 9.82 -5.20 -31.84
CA SER A 424 11.21 -5.01 -31.43
C SER A 424 11.33 -4.78 -29.91
N GLU A 425 12.51 -5.04 -29.35
CA GLU A 425 12.82 -4.70 -27.95
C GLU A 425 12.68 -3.19 -27.68
N VAL A 426 13.02 -2.34 -28.66
CA VAL A 426 12.83 -0.88 -28.54
C VAL A 426 11.36 -0.53 -28.38
N GLU A 427 10.48 -1.14 -29.19
CA GLU A 427 9.03 -0.93 -29.06
C GLU A 427 8.49 -1.46 -27.73
N LYS A 428 9.04 -2.58 -27.24
CA LYS A 428 8.69 -3.13 -25.93
C LYS A 428 9.09 -2.18 -24.80
N GLU A 429 10.30 -1.61 -24.84
CA GLU A 429 10.77 -0.59 -23.90
C GLU A 429 9.93 0.69 -23.97
N GLU A 430 9.60 1.17 -25.17
CA GLU A 430 8.75 2.35 -25.36
C GLU A 430 7.33 2.13 -24.80
N ARG A 431 6.75 0.95 -25.02
CA ARG A 431 5.44 0.58 -24.46
C ARG A 431 5.49 0.49 -22.93
N ALA A 432 6.52 -0.12 -22.37
CA ALA A 432 6.71 -0.19 -20.93
C ALA A 432 6.90 1.21 -20.31
N GLN A 433 7.66 2.09 -20.98
CA GLN A 433 7.83 3.47 -20.57
C GLN A 433 6.51 4.26 -20.64
N ALA A 434 5.72 4.06 -21.69
CA ALA A 434 4.41 4.70 -21.84
C ALA A 434 3.43 4.26 -20.75
N GLU A 435 3.40 2.95 -20.44
CA GLU A 435 2.58 2.41 -19.34
C GLU A 435 3.04 2.96 -17.99
N GLY A 436 4.35 2.99 -17.74
CA GLY A 436 4.92 3.59 -16.53
C GLY A 436 4.55 5.06 -16.37
N ASN A 437 4.63 5.84 -17.45
CA ASN A 437 4.21 7.24 -17.47
C ASN A 437 2.71 7.41 -17.22
N PHE A 438 1.87 6.49 -17.71
CA PHE A 438 0.43 6.55 -17.50
C PHE A 438 0.07 6.23 -16.06
N ARG A 439 0.66 5.18 -15.48
CA ARG A 439 0.50 4.89 -14.05
C ARG A 439 0.98 6.06 -13.19
N ARG A 440 2.09 6.70 -13.56
CA ARG A 440 2.60 7.91 -12.89
C ARG A 440 1.62 9.08 -12.97
N LEU A 441 0.98 9.31 -14.11
CA LEU A 441 -0.07 10.32 -14.28
C LEU A 441 -1.26 10.03 -13.35
N ILE A 442 -1.79 8.82 -13.39
CA ILE A 442 -2.96 8.40 -12.60
C ILE A 442 -2.68 8.49 -11.09
N HIS A 443 -1.50 8.05 -10.66
CA HIS A 443 -1.06 8.20 -9.27
C HIS A 443 -0.88 9.68 -8.89
N GLY A 444 -0.24 10.48 -9.76
CA GLY A 444 -0.03 11.91 -9.51
C GLY A 444 -1.35 12.70 -9.40
N LEU A 445 -2.35 12.35 -10.21
CA LEU A 445 -3.70 12.96 -10.16
C LEU A 445 -4.32 12.81 -8.76
N THR A 446 -4.22 11.61 -8.19
CA THR A 446 -4.84 11.30 -6.90
C THR A 446 -4.00 11.76 -5.72
N ALA A 447 -2.67 11.76 -5.84
CA ALA A 447 -1.77 12.31 -4.82
C ALA A 447 -2.00 13.81 -4.58
N ALA A 448 -2.34 14.57 -5.63
CA ALA A 448 -2.62 16.00 -5.50
C ALA A 448 -3.91 16.31 -4.70
N GLY A 449 -4.94 15.46 -4.82
CA GLY A 449 -6.25 15.65 -4.17
C GLY A 449 -6.54 14.71 -2.99
N GLY A 450 -5.65 13.77 -2.67
CA GLY A 450 -5.87 12.75 -1.64
C GLY A 450 -7.00 11.75 -1.96
N GLY A 451 -7.28 11.51 -3.25
CA GLY A 451 -8.31 10.54 -3.67
C GLY A 451 -7.74 9.15 -3.95
N VAL A 452 -8.55 8.32 -4.61
CA VAL A 452 -8.24 6.91 -4.95
C VAL A 452 -8.13 6.75 -6.45
N PHE A 453 -7.20 5.94 -6.92
CA PHE A 453 -7.07 5.62 -8.35
C PHE A 453 -7.38 4.15 -8.66
N ARG A 454 -7.83 3.93 -9.89
CA ARG A 454 -7.94 2.61 -10.54
C ARG A 454 -7.37 2.69 -11.94
N VAL A 455 -6.72 1.61 -12.38
CA VAL A 455 -6.26 1.44 -13.76
C VAL A 455 -6.89 0.16 -14.30
N HIS A 456 -7.72 0.28 -15.33
CA HIS A 456 -8.28 -0.84 -16.07
C HIS A 456 -7.50 -1.02 -17.36
N THR A 457 -6.92 -2.20 -17.55
CA THR A 457 -6.30 -2.59 -18.81
C THR A 457 -7.38 -3.01 -19.79
N LEU A 458 -7.48 -2.31 -20.92
CA LEU A 458 -8.44 -2.62 -21.97
C LEU A 458 -7.80 -3.53 -23.02
N MET A 459 -8.39 -4.70 -23.20
CA MET A 459 -7.93 -5.69 -24.19
C MET A 459 -8.70 -5.51 -25.50
N ARG A 460 -7.99 -5.30 -26.60
CA ARG A 460 -8.61 -5.32 -27.93
C ARG A 460 -9.12 -6.75 -28.22
N PRO A 461 -10.26 -6.92 -28.89
CA PRO A 461 -10.60 -8.20 -29.49
C PRO A 461 -9.43 -8.61 -30.37
N ALA A 462 -8.97 -9.85 -30.27
CA ALA A 462 -8.06 -10.38 -31.28
C ALA A 462 -8.73 -10.17 -32.64
N GLU A 463 -8.11 -9.39 -33.52
CA GLU A 463 -8.61 -9.21 -34.87
C GLU A 463 -8.73 -10.60 -35.47
N ALA A 464 -9.95 -11.03 -35.77
CA ALA A 464 -10.16 -12.25 -36.51
C ALA A 464 -9.61 -11.99 -37.92
N GLY A 465 -8.32 -12.25 -38.12
CA GLY A 465 -7.63 -12.03 -39.38
C GLY A 465 -8.39 -12.71 -40.50
N ALA A 466 -8.94 -11.91 -41.42
CA ALA A 466 -9.70 -12.41 -42.57
C ALA A 466 -8.83 -13.25 -43.54
N ASP A 467 -7.49 -13.17 -43.41
CA ASP A 467 -6.53 -13.96 -44.18
C ASP A 467 -5.83 -15.07 -43.36
N ASP A 468 -6.13 -15.21 -42.05
CA ASP A 468 -5.61 -16.27 -41.19
C ASP A 468 -6.54 -17.49 -41.13
N ALA A 469 -7.34 -17.73 -42.17
CA ALA A 469 -8.11 -18.97 -42.32
C ALA A 469 -7.21 -20.24 -42.36
N GLU A 470 -5.89 -20.09 -42.48
CA GLU A 470 -4.92 -21.19 -42.33
C GLU A 470 -3.94 -21.01 -41.14
N GLY A 471 -3.97 -19.87 -40.47
CA GLY A 471 -3.24 -19.60 -39.23
C GLY A 471 -4.04 -20.03 -38.00
N LYS A 472 -4.38 -21.33 -37.90
CA LYS A 472 -4.97 -21.87 -36.66
C LYS A 472 -4.09 -21.43 -35.47
N PRO A 473 -4.65 -20.80 -34.41
CA PRO A 473 -3.89 -20.59 -33.18
C PRO A 473 -3.31 -21.94 -32.78
N ALA A 474 -2.00 -21.95 -32.51
CA ALA A 474 -1.18 -23.16 -32.60
C ALA A 474 -1.89 -24.41 -32.06
N HIS A 475 -2.59 -24.36 -30.92
CA HIS A 475 -3.61 -25.37 -30.60
C HIS A 475 -4.80 -24.82 -29.76
N SER A 476 -5.77 -24.14 -30.37
CA SER A 476 -7.10 -24.06 -29.71
C SER A 476 -7.69 -25.46 -29.69
N LEU A 477 -7.95 -26.03 -28.50
CA LEU A 477 -8.48 -27.39 -28.33
C LEU A 477 -9.82 -27.63 -29.05
N GLY A 478 -10.48 -26.58 -29.56
CA GLY A 478 -11.76 -26.68 -30.27
C GLY A 478 -12.94 -26.99 -29.33
N PHE A 479 -12.71 -26.96 -28.02
CA PHE A 479 -13.73 -27.14 -27.00
C PHE A 479 -13.41 -26.27 -25.77
N PRO A 480 -14.44 -25.76 -25.06
CA PRO A 480 -14.26 -24.91 -23.90
C PRO A 480 -13.93 -25.75 -22.65
N LEU A 481 -13.05 -25.24 -21.78
CA LEU A 481 -12.59 -25.96 -20.57
C LEU A 481 -13.42 -25.66 -19.32
N ASP A 482 -14.39 -24.76 -19.39
CA ASP A 482 -15.34 -24.46 -18.32
C ASP A 482 -16.54 -25.43 -18.28
N GLN A 483 -16.64 -26.34 -19.25
CA GLN A 483 -17.68 -27.37 -19.33
C GLN A 483 -17.11 -28.77 -19.13
N PRO A 484 -17.94 -29.75 -18.73
CA PRO A 484 -17.53 -31.15 -18.69
C PRO A 484 -17.09 -31.67 -20.06
N LEU A 485 -15.96 -32.39 -20.11
CA LEU A 485 -15.38 -32.89 -21.35
C LEU A 485 -15.74 -34.35 -21.60
N SER A 486 -16.00 -34.70 -22.86
CA SER A 486 -16.07 -36.11 -23.28
C SER A 486 -14.70 -36.79 -23.16
N GLY A 487 -14.67 -38.11 -23.00
CA GLY A 487 -13.40 -38.85 -22.89
C GLY A 487 -12.44 -38.67 -24.09
N ALA A 488 -12.97 -38.37 -25.27
CA ALA A 488 -12.17 -38.02 -26.45
C ALA A 488 -11.48 -36.65 -26.29
N GLN A 489 -12.23 -35.64 -25.82
CA GLN A 489 -11.73 -34.30 -25.54
C GLN A 489 -10.71 -34.31 -24.38
N THR A 490 -10.97 -35.07 -23.30
CA THR A 490 -9.99 -35.25 -22.22
C THR A 490 -8.68 -35.86 -22.72
N SER A 491 -8.76 -36.83 -23.65
CA SER A 491 -7.58 -37.44 -24.28
C SER A 491 -6.84 -36.49 -25.21
N GLU A 492 -7.54 -35.57 -25.87
CA GLU A 492 -6.96 -34.50 -26.67
C GLU A 492 -6.30 -33.44 -25.82
N LEU A 493 -6.95 -32.96 -24.75
CA LEU A 493 -6.37 -32.05 -23.76
C LEU A 493 -5.10 -32.65 -23.15
N LYS A 494 -5.11 -33.93 -22.76
CA LYS A 494 -3.90 -34.60 -22.25
C LYS A 494 -2.76 -34.63 -23.29
N ARG A 495 -3.07 -34.78 -24.57
CA ARG A 495 -2.06 -34.72 -25.65
C ARG A 495 -1.56 -33.29 -25.87
N ALA A 496 -2.43 -32.28 -25.75
CA ALA A 496 -2.06 -30.88 -25.86
C ALA A 496 -1.17 -30.44 -24.70
N LEU A 497 -1.53 -30.76 -23.44
CA LEU A 497 -0.72 -30.48 -22.26
C LEU A 497 0.70 -31.05 -22.34
N LYS A 498 0.88 -32.21 -22.98
CA LYS A 498 2.19 -32.82 -23.20
C LYS A 498 3.03 -32.17 -24.30
N ARG A 499 2.40 -31.42 -25.21
CA ARG A 499 3.06 -30.76 -26.35
C ARG A 499 3.27 -29.27 -26.13
N ALA A 500 2.37 -28.64 -25.38
CA ALA A 500 2.38 -27.23 -25.11
C ALA A 500 3.65 -26.84 -24.32
N SER A 501 4.12 -25.63 -24.55
CA SER A 501 5.26 -25.05 -23.85
C SER A 501 5.04 -23.55 -23.65
N GLY A 502 5.76 -22.94 -22.70
CA GLY A 502 5.60 -21.52 -22.38
C GLY A 502 4.16 -21.18 -21.96
N ASP A 503 3.67 -20.02 -22.39
CA ASP A 503 2.38 -19.47 -21.97
C ASP A 503 1.18 -20.33 -22.36
N GLU A 504 1.26 -21.05 -23.48
CA GLU A 504 0.22 -21.99 -23.90
C GLU A 504 0.02 -23.11 -22.88
N ALA A 505 1.13 -23.68 -22.37
CA ALA A 505 1.07 -24.71 -21.35
C ALA A 505 0.43 -24.17 -20.06
N LEU A 506 0.80 -22.95 -19.65
CA LEU A 506 0.25 -22.30 -18.47
C LEU A 506 -1.27 -22.08 -18.61
N ALA A 507 -1.73 -21.57 -19.76
CA ALA A 507 -3.14 -21.39 -20.03
C ALA A 507 -3.92 -22.71 -19.99
N LEU A 508 -3.36 -23.78 -20.58
CA LEU A 508 -3.98 -25.11 -20.57
C LEU A 508 -4.04 -25.71 -19.16
N TRP A 509 -2.99 -25.57 -18.35
CA TRP A 509 -2.97 -26.05 -16.96
C TRP A 509 -4.00 -25.31 -16.10
N GLY A 510 -4.08 -23.99 -16.22
CA GLY A 510 -5.07 -23.18 -15.49
C GLY A 510 -6.50 -23.42 -15.94
N GLY A 511 -6.73 -23.64 -17.23
CA GLY A 511 -8.03 -24.03 -17.77
C GLY A 511 -8.46 -25.43 -17.29
N ALA A 512 -7.56 -26.41 -17.35
CA ALA A 512 -7.85 -27.77 -16.88
C ALA A 512 -8.15 -27.82 -15.37
N ALA A 513 -7.44 -27.04 -14.55
CA ALA A 513 -7.70 -26.95 -13.12
C ALA A 513 -9.04 -26.26 -12.78
N GLY A 514 -9.47 -25.29 -13.60
CA GLY A 514 -10.76 -24.62 -13.47
C GLY A 514 -11.97 -25.44 -13.93
N CYS A 515 -11.74 -26.54 -14.65
CA CYS A 515 -12.79 -27.37 -15.26
C CYS A 515 -13.63 -28.12 -14.20
N PRO A 516 -14.97 -28.11 -14.28
CA PRO A 516 -15.82 -28.85 -13.35
C PRO A 516 -15.72 -30.37 -13.50
N ASP A 517 -15.18 -30.88 -14.62
CA ASP A 517 -14.96 -32.32 -14.79
C ASP A 517 -13.81 -32.83 -13.92
N LEU A 518 -14.12 -33.77 -13.04
CA LEU A 518 -13.15 -34.34 -12.11
C LEU A 518 -11.96 -35.04 -12.80
N GLN A 519 -12.16 -35.69 -13.94
CA GLN A 519 -11.06 -36.34 -14.66
C GLN A 519 -10.13 -35.31 -15.30
N VAL A 520 -10.67 -34.19 -15.78
CA VAL A 520 -9.89 -33.07 -16.32
C VAL A 520 -9.13 -32.35 -15.21
N ALA A 521 -9.79 -32.03 -14.11
CA ALA A 521 -9.17 -31.44 -12.94
C ALA A 521 -8.01 -32.31 -12.41
N ARG A 522 -8.16 -33.65 -12.44
CA ARG A 522 -7.09 -34.60 -12.10
C ARG A 522 -5.90 -34.56 -13.05
N LEU A 523 -6.07 -34.18 -14.32
CA LEU A 523 -4.91 -33.93 -15.18
C LEU A 523 -4.13 -32.75 -14.63
N ALA A 524 -4.78 -31.66 -14.26
CA ALA A 524 -4.10 -30.48 -13.71
C ALA A 524 -3.41 -30.73 -12.36
N GLN A 525 -3.83 -31.76 -11.61
CA GLN A 525 -3.08 -32.21 -10.43
C GLN A 525 -1.68 -32.74 -10.77
N GLU A 526 -1.45 -33.27 -12.00
CA GLU A 526 -0.11 -33.67 -12.46
C GLU A 526 0.87 -32.47 -12.42
N ALA A 527 0.38 -31.25 -12.67
CA ALA A 527 1.18 -30.02 -12.56
C ALA A 527 1.49 -29.65 -11.09
N LEU A 528 0.58 -29.95 -10.15
CA LEU A 528 0.85 -29.75 -8.72
C LEU A 528 1.88 -30.75 -8.19
N GLU A 529 1.92 -31.96 -8.75
CA GLU A 529 2.89 -33.00 -8.39
C GLU A 529 4.27 -32.77 -9.04
N GLY A 530 4.35 -32.07 -10.17
CA GLY A 530 5.58 -31.86 -10.96
C GLY A 530 6.54 -30.80 -10.44
N ASP A 531 7.74 -30.71 -11.02
CA ASP A 531 8.75 -29.71 -10.65
C ASP A 531 8.57 -28.35 -11.35
N ASP A 532 7.70 -28.28 -12.38
CA ASP A 532 7.40 -27.04 -13.08
C ASP A 532 6.52 -26.12 -12.23
N LEU A 533 7.19 -25.17 -11.60
CA LEU A 533 6.62 -24.18 -10.71
C LEU A 533 5.61 -23.25 -11.38
N ALA A 534 5.82 -22.89 -12.64
CA ALA A 534 4.92 -22.01 -13.39
C ALA A 534 3.62 -22.76 -13.72
N ALA A 535 3.74 -24.02 -14.17
CA ALA A 535 2.58 -24.89 -14.39
C ALA A 535 1.78 -25.14 -13.10
N ALA A 536 2.46 -25.39 -11.98
CA ALA A 536 1.82 -25.55 -10.68
C ALA A 536 1.05 -24.27 -10.27
N ARG A 537 1.64 -23.08 -10.46
CA ARG A 537 0.97 -21.81 -10.18
C ARG A 537 -0.27 -21.61 -11.03
N ALA A 538 -0.17 -21.83 -12.34
CA ALA A 538 -1.31 -21.73 -13.24
C ALA A 538 -2.45 -22.69 -12.83
N ALA A 539 -2.11 -23.92 -12.43
CA ALA A 539 -3.07 -24.87 -11.90
C ALA A 539 -3.69 -24.40 -10.58
N LEU A 540 -2.92 -23.84 -9.63
CA LEU A 540 -3.44 -23.26 -8.39
C LEU A 540 -4.47 -22.14 -8.67
N ASP A 541 -4.15 -21.23 -9.60
CA ASP A 541 -5.07 -20.16 -10.02
C ASP A 541 -6.35 -20.71 -10.65
N GLY A 542 -6.25 -21.81 -11.41
CA GLY A 542 -7.40 -22.53 -11.94
C GLY A 542 -8.26 -23.18 -10.87
N PHE A 543 -7.66 -23.88 -9.91
CA PHE A 543 -8.38 -24.49 -8.79
C PHE A 543 -9.06 -23.47 -7.88
N ALA A 544 -8.49 -22.27 -7.73
CA ALA A 544 -9.12 -21.18 -7.02
C ALA A 544 -10.45 -20.72 -7.67
N ARG A 545 -10.64 -20.96 -8.97
CA ARG A 545 -11.88 -20.64 -9.70
C ARG A 545 -12.86 -21.82 -9.79
N ASN A 546 -12.44 -23.04 -9.43
CA ASN A 546 -13.22 -24.25 -9.62
C ASN A 546 -14.28 -24.43 -8.53
N LYS A 547 -15.56 -24.29 -8.84
CA LYS A 547 -16.64 -24.35 -7.84
C LYS A 547 -17.17 -25.77 -7.56
N GLU A 548 -16.67 -26.81 -8.24
CA GLU A 548 -17.24 -28.16 -8.15
C GLU A 548 -16.85 -28.87 -6.83
N PRO A 549 -17.81 -29.23 -5.96
CA PRO A 549 -17.51 -29.85 -4.66
C PRO A 549 -16.75 -31.18 -4.78
N LYS A 550 -16.99 -31.96 -5.83
CA LYS A 550 -16.27 -33.22 -6.06
C LYS A 550 -14.77 -33.00 -6.28
N VAL A 551 -14.38 -31.89 -6.90
CA VAL A 551 -12.98 -31.53 -7.10
C VAL A 551 -12.33 -31.18 -5.76
N LEU A 552 -13.01 -30.43 -4.89
CA LEU A 552 -12.51 -30.13 -3.53
C LEU A 552 -12.34 -31.40 -2.69
N VAL A 553 -13.30 -32.34 -2.74
CA VAL A 553 -13.19 -33.62 -2.05
C VAL A 553 -12.00 -34.45 -2.58
N ASP A 554 -11.75 -34.42 -3.88
CA ASP A 554 -10.62 -35.11 -4.50
C ASP A 554 -9.27 -34.47 -4.09
N LEU A 555 -9.17 -33.13 -4.14
CA LEU A 555 -8.00 -32.38 -3.67
C LEU A 555 -7.71 -32.65 -2.19
N ARG A 556 -8.74 -32.69 -1.33
CA ARG A 556 -8.61 -33.05 0.09
C ARG A 556 -8.09 -34.47 0.25
N THR A 557 -8.68 -35.42 -0.47
CA THR A 557 -8.28 -36.84 -0.43
C THR A 557 -6.84 -37.02 -0.92
N ARG A 558 -6.40 -36.22 -1.90
CA ARG A 558 -5.02 -36.20 -2.39
C ARG A 558 -4.07 -35.58 -1.38
N ALA A 559 -4.40 -34.42 -0.82
CA ALA A 559 -3.64 -33.79 0.25
C ALA A 559 -3.43 -34.73 1.45
N GLU A 560 -4.44 -35.50 1.83
CA GLU A 560 -4.33 -36.47 2.92
C GLU A 560 -3.37 -37.64 2.61
N LYS A 561 -3.35 -38.11 1.35
CA LYS A 561 -2.55 -39.26 0.94
C LYS A 561 -1.13 -38.89 0.52
N GLU A 562 -0.91 -37.66 0.12
CA GLU A 562 0.38 -37.16 -0.36
C GLU A 562 1.38 -37.12 0.80
N ARG A 563 2.55 -37.73 0.58
CA ARG A 563 3.63 -37.82 1.58
C ARG A 563 4.77 -36.85 1.28
N ALA A 564 4.88 -36.38 0.03
CA ALA A 564 5.86 -35.38 -0.33
C ALA A 564 5.38 -34.00 0.14
N PRO A 565 6.05 -33.35 1.11
CA PRO A 565 5.53 -32.12 1.72
C PRO A 565 5.29 -30.99 0.72
N ARG A 566 6.14 -30.87 -0.31
CA ARG A 566 5.98 -29.86 -1.38
C ARG A 566 4.70 -30.06 -2.19
N ALA A 567 4.40 -31.29 -2.60
CA ALA A 567 3.16 -31.60 -3.33
C ALA A 567 1.94 -31.47 -2.40
N GLN A 568 2.04 -31.96 -1.16
CA GLN A 568 0.98 -31.85 -0.16
C GLN A 568 0.58 -30.39 0.09
N MET A 569 1.57 -29.51 0.22
CA MET A 569 1.39 -28.06 0.39
C MET A 569 0.69 -27.41 -0.80
N ARG A 570 0.99 -27.84 -2.03
CA ARG A 570 0.29 -27.35 -3.23
C ARG A 570 -1.17 -27.81 -3.25
N TYR A 571 -1.48 -29.04 -2.83
CA TYR A 571 -2.87 -29.46 -2.67
C TYR A 571 -3.61 -28.66 -1.59
N VAL A 572 -2.98 -28.42 -0.44
CA VAL A 572 -3.52 -27.57 0.63
C VAL A 572 -3.79 -26.14 0.13
N ARG A 573 -2.90 -25.59 -0.71
CA ARG A 573 -3.09 -24.30 -1.38
C ARG A 573 -4.23 -24.30 -2.39
N ALA A 574 -4.31 -25.33 -3.23
CA ALA A 574 -5.41 -25.47 -4.19
C ALA A 574 -6.77 -25.47 -3.47
N LEU A 575 -6.85 -26.14 -2.30
CA LEU A 575 -8.02 -26.09 -1.43
C LEU A 575 -8.23 -24.69 -0.84
N GLY A 576 -7.24 -24.14 -0.15
CA GLY A 576 -7.41 -22.89 0.60
C GLY A 576 -7.58 -21.64 -0.28
N GLY A 577 -7.05 -21.63 -1.50
CA GLY A 577 -7.25 -20.56 -2.47
C GLY A 577 -8.65 -20.52 -3.06
N ASN A 578 -9.42 -21.59 -2.94
CA ASN A 578 -10.79 -21.66 -3.43
C ASN A 578 -11.74 -20.87 -2.51
N PRO A 579 -12.57 -19.94 -3.01
CA PRO A 579 -13.45 -19.14 -2.16
C PRO A 579 -14.68 -19.88 -1.63
N ALA A 580 -14.96 -21.11 -2.09
CA ALA A 580 -16.13 -21.86 -1.66
C ALA A 580 -16.07 -22.20 -0.15
N PRO A 581 -17.18 -22.09 0.61
CA PRO A 581 -17.21 -22.41 2.04
C PRO A 581 -16.72 -23.83 2.37
N GLU A 582 -17.01 -24.80 1.49
CA GLU A 582 -16.58 -26.20 1.59
C GLU A 582 -15.06 -26.35 1.64
N SER A 583 -14.30 -25.38 1.13
CA SER A 583 -12.84 -25.38 1.24
C SER A 583 -12.36 -25.13 2.67
N ALA A 584 -13.08 -24.34 3.47
CA ALA A 584 -12.76 -24.12 4.87
C ALA A 584 -13.00 -25.40 5.68
N GLU A 585 -14.13 -26.09 5.42
CA GLU A 585 -14.42 -27.41 6.00
C GLU A 585 -13.31 -28.42 5.67
N ALA A 586 -12.96 -28.54 4.39
CA ALA A 586 -11.92 -29.45 3.91
C ALA A 586 -10.56 -29.19 4.57
N LEU A 587 -10.18 -27.92 4.75
CA LEU A 587 -8.95 -27.56 5.46
C LEU A 587 -9.01 -27.94 6.94
N VAL A 588 -10.11 -27.64 7.64
CA VAL A 588 -10.29 -27.96 9.06
C VAL A 588 -10.19 -29.47 9.31
N GLU A 589 -10.78 -30.29 8.44
CA GLU A 589 -10.68 -31.75 8.53
C GLU A 589 -9.26 -32.28 8.26
N LEU A 590 -8.47 -31.57 7.45
CA LEU A 590 -7.08 -31.93 7.16
C LEU A 590 -6.15 -31.59 8.33
N LEU A 591 -6.40 -30.51 9.08
CA LEU A 591 -5.48 -30.00 10.12
C LEU A 591 -4.87 -31.08 11.02
N PRO A 592 -5.61 -32.06 11.58
CA PRO A 592 -5.05 -33.08 12.46
C PRO A 592 -4.05 -34.05 11.78
N LYS A 593 -3.96 -34.02 10.45
CA LYS A 593 -3.12 -34.92 9.63
C LYS A 593 -1.93 -34.19 9.01
N LEU A 594 -1.84 -32.87 9.17
CA LEU A 594 -0.78 -32.05 8.59
C LEU A 594 0.30 -31.77 9.64
N GLU A 595 1.55 -31.66 9.18
CA GLU A 595 2.70 -31.35 10.03
C GLU A 595 3.60 -30.29 9.36
N GLY A 596 4.46 -29.64 10.15
CA GLY A 596 5.48 -28.70 9.68
C GLY A 596 4.92 -27.56 8.80
N ASP A 597 5.63 -27.27 7.70
CA ASP A 597 5.25 -26.23 6.75
C ASP A 597 3.82 -26.39 6.19
N VAL A 598 3.37 -27.64 5.99
CA VAL A 598 2.06 -27.92 5.39
C VAL A 598 0.95 -27.50 6.35
N LEU A 599 1.11 -27.80 7.64
CA LEU A 599 0.21 -27.35 8.70
C LEU A 599 0.19 -25.82 8.82
N ARG A 600 1.36 -25.18 8.77
CA ARG A 600 1.48 -23.72 8.81
C ARG A 600 0.73 -23.06 7.65
N VAL A 601 0.89 -23.58 6.44
CA VAL A 601 0.22 -23.09 5.23
C VAL A 601 -1.30 -23.25 5.35
N ALA A 602 -1.78 -24.40 5.84
CA ALA A 602 -3.22 -24.61 6.07
C ALA A 602 -3.80 -23.59 7.05
N TRP A 603 -3.12 -23.33 8.17
CA TRP A 603 -3.55 -22.32 9.15
C TRP A 603 -3.54 -20.90 8.59
N ARG A 604 -2.52 -20.52 7.80
CA ARG A 604 -2.50 -19.22 7.14
C ARG A 604 -3.68 -19.07 6.17
N LEU A 605 -3.95 -20.08 5.35
CA LEU A 605 -5.09 -20.06 4.42
C LEU A 605 -6.43 -19.96 5.16
N LEU A 606 -6.61 -20.67 6.27
CA LEU A 606 -7.78 -20.52 7.13
C LEU A 606 -7.92 -19.11 7.71
N SER A 607 -6.82 -18.48 8.14
CA SER A 607 -6.88 -17.11 8.70
C SER A 607 -7.36 -16.06 7.68
N LEU A 608 -7.17 -16.33 6.38
CA LEU A 608 -7.63 -15.48 5.28
C LEU A 608 -9.10 -15.69 4.94
N LYS A 609 -9.73 -16.82 5.31
CA LYS A 609 -11.15 -17.10 5.02
C LYS A 609 -12.10 -16.11 5.69
N PRO A 610 -13.24 -15.76 5.06
CA PRO A 610 -14.28 -14.96 5.69
C PRO A 610 -14.71 -15.50 7.06
N ALA A 611 -15.09 -14.61 7.98
CA ALA A 611 -15.51 -15.02 9.32
C ALA A 611 -16.78 -15.89 9.29
N SER A 612 -17.68 -15.65 8.33
CA SER A 612 -18.88 -16.46 8.08
C SER A 612 -18.57 -17.93 7.84
N ASP A 613 -17.54 -18.19 7.04
CA ASP A 613 -17.19 -19.54 6.60
C ASP A 613 -16.49 -20.30 7.73
N LEU A 614 -15.70 -19.60 8.53
CA LEU A 614 -15.03 -20.16 9.70
C LEU A 614 -15.98 -20.43 10.87
N ALA A 615 -17.04 -19.62 11.03
CA ALA A 615 -17.97 -19.73 12.15
C ALA A 615 -18.66 -21.10 12.22
N ALA A 616 -18.97 -21.70 11.06
CA ALA A 616 -19.57 -23.04 10.98
C ALA A 616 -18.64 -24.16 11.51
N HIS A 617 -17.33 -23.90 11.61
CA HIS A 617 -16.32 -24.87 12.01
C HIS A 617 -15.53 -24.44 13.26
N ALA A 618 -16.03 -23.48 14.04
CA ALA A 618 -15.32 -22.89 15.18
C ALA A 618 -14.82 -23.93 16.20
N ASP A 619 -15.61 -24.98 16.47
CA ASP A 619 -15.23 -26.05 17.40
C ASP A 619 -14.08 -26.90 16.86
N GLY A 620 -14.10 -27.24 15.57
CA GLY A 620 -13.03 -27.99 14.89
C GLY A 620 -11.73 -27.20 14.83
N ILE A 621 -11.83 -25.91 14.49
CA ILE A 621 -10.71 -24.95 14.51
C ILE A 621 -10.12 -24.86 15.93
N THR A 622 -10.97 -24.66 16.95
CA THR A 622 -10.52 -24.56 18.33
C THR A 622 -9.88 -25.86 18.82
N ALA A 623 -10.42 -27.01 18.43
CA ALA A 623 -9.85 -28.31 18.79
C ALA A 623 -8.49 -28.55 18.12
N ALA A 624 -8.35 -28.23 16.83
CA ALA A 624 -7.10 -28.37 16.09
C ALA A 624 -6.01 -27.39 16.55
N ALA A 625 -6.39 -26.24 17.08
CA ALA A 625 -5.44 -25.27 17.66
C ALA A 625 -4.89 -25.72 19.03
N ARG A 626 -5.51 -26.70 19.71
CA ARG A 626 -5.03 -27.19 21.02
C ARG A 626 -3.72 -27.95 20.84
N GLY A 627 -2.69 -27.54 21.56
CA GLY A 627 -1.37 -28.16 21.52
C GLY A 627 -0.39 -27.46 20.58
N LEU A 628 -0.83 -26.46 19.83
CA LEU A 628 0.07 -25.47 19.23
C LEU A 628 0.50 -24.52 20.35
N ASP A 629 1.80 -24.42 20.59
CA ASP A 629 2.39 -23.69 21.71
C ASP A 629 3.21 -22.46 21.27
N SER A 630 3.76 -22.48 20.04
CA SER A 630 4.64 -21.42 19.55
C SER A 630 4.70 -21.31 18.02
N GLY A 631 5.45 -20.32 17.51
CA GLY A 631 5.71 -20.13 16.09
C GLY A 631 4.60 -19.44 15.29
N LEU A 632 4.83 -19.30 13.98
CA LEU A 632 3.88 -18.71 13.03
C LEU A 632 2.61 -19.56 12.92
N THR A 633 2.74 -20.89 13.02
CA THR A 633 1.60 -21.82 13.00
C THR A 633 0.61 -21.51 14.12
N TYR A 634 1.10 -21.38 15.36
CA TYR A 634 0.28 -21.00 16.51
C TYR A 634 -0.36 -19.61 16.32
N ARG A 635 0.40 -18.64 15.80
CA ARG A 635 -0.10 -17.29 15.54
C ARG A 635 -1.27 -17.29 14.56
N TYR A 636 -1.14 -17.98 13.42
CA TYR A 636 -2.23 -18.11 12.45
C TYR A 636 -3.43 -18.86 13.04
N ALA A 637 -3.19 -19.87 13.88
CA ALA A 637 -4.25 -20.59 14.58
C ALA A 637 -5.04 -19.68 15.52
N ILE A 638 -4.39 -18.88 16.36
CA ILE A 638 -5.11 -17.95 17.27
C ILE A 638 -5.89 -16.90 16.47
N GLN A 639 -5.30 -16.34 15.40
CA GLN A 639 -6.00 -15.40 14.54
C GLN A 639 -7.27 -16.02 13.93
N THR A 640 -7.16 -17.27 13.47
CA THR A 640 -8.29 -18.04 12.92
C THR A 640 -9.35 -18.31 13.99
N VAL A 641 -8.96 -18.72 15.20
CA VAL A 641 -9.88 -18.93 16.34
C VAL A 641 -10.59 -17.64 16.74
N ALA A 642 -9.86 -16.52 16.83
CA ALA A 642 -10.44 -15.21 17.12
C ALA A 642 -11.48 -14.83 16.06
N LYS A 643 -11.12 -14.96 14.77
CA LYS A 643 -12.00 -14.67 13.64
C LYS A 643 -13.25 -15.56 13.61
N ALA A 644 -13.08 -16.88 13.78
CA ALA A 644 -14.18 -17.84 13.84
C ALA A 644 -15.14 -17.59 15.01
N SER A 645 -14.64 -17.03 16.11
CA SER A 645 -15.43 -16.69 17.30
C SER A 645 -15.94 -15.24 17.33
N GLY A 646 -15.69 -14.46 16.28
CA GLY A 646 -16.08 -13.04 16.23
C GLY A 646 -15.35 -12.16 17.25
N LYS A 647 -14.20 -12.60 17.76
CA LYS A 647 -13.36 -11.85 18.70
C LYS A 647 -12.28 -11.06 17.97
N PRO A 648 -11.81 -9.93 18.53
CA PRO A 648 -10.68 -9.21 17.96
C PRO A 648 -9.43 -10.09 17.94
N ALA A 649 -8.61 -9.94 16.89
CA ALA A 649 -7.33 -10.63 16.80
C ALA A 649 -6.43 -10.24 17.98
N PRO A 650 -5.59 -11.16 18.49
CA PRO A 650 -4.63 -10.84 19.54
C PRO A 650 -3.69 -9.71 19.07
N PRO A 651 -3.25 -8.81 19.97
CA PRO A 651 -2.35 -7.73 19.61
C PRO A 651 -1.00 -8.29 19.13
N SER A 652 -0.45 -7.68 18.07
CA SER A 652 0.86 -8.03 17.48
C SER A 652 2.05 -7.32 18.15
N GLY A 653 1.89 -6.86 19.39
CA GLY A 653 2.88 -6.02 20.08
C GLY A 653 4.27 -6.68 20.15
N GLY A 654 5.32 -5.89 19.84
CA GLY A 654 6.72 -6.32 19.90
C GLY A 654 7.24 -7.12 18.70
N LEU A 655 6.36 -7.52 17.77
CA LEU A 655 6.72 -8.18 16.51
C LEU A 655 7.08 -7.16 15.41
N GLU A 656 6.68 -5.90 15.59
CA GLU A 656 7.08 -4.81 14.73
C GLU A 656 8.50 -4.36 15.08
N VAL A 657 9.30 -4.05 14.05
CA VAL A 657 10.62 -3.47 14.26
C VAL A 657 10.44 -2.04 14.77
N GLY A 658 10.66 -1.84 16.07
CA GLY A 658 10.63 -0.52 16.70
C GLY A 658 11.55 0.48 15.99
N SER A 659 11.26 1.78 16.08
CA SER A 659 12.07 2.84 15.46
C SER A 659 13.52 2.86 15.97
N LYS A 660 13.77 2.24 17.12
CA LYS A 660 15.08 2.23 17.80
C LYS A 660 15.95 1.02 17.44
N LEU A 661 15.41 0.01 16.76
CA LEU A 661 16.05 -1.28 16.53
C LEU A 661 16.13 -1.61 15.04
N LEU A 662 17.05 -2.50 14.63
CA LEU A 662 17.07 -3.03 13.25
C LEU A 662 16.21 -4.30 13.14
N LEU A 663 16.12 -5.08 14.21
CA LEU A 663 15.36 -6.31 14.33
C LEU A 663 14.24 -6.12 15.37
N PRO A 664 13.17 -6.93 15.35
CA PRO A 664 12.09 -6.78 16.32
C PRO A 664 12.52 -7.13 17.75
N GLU A 665 11.70 -6.79 18.73
CA GLU A 665 11.93 -7.16 20.14
C GLU A 665 11.59 -8.63 20.37
N HIS A 666 10.59 -9.14 19.65
CA HIS A 666 10.16 -10.52 19.65
C HIS A 666 10.04 -11.05 18.22
N PHE A 667 10.37 -12.33 18.05
CA PHE A 667 10.25 -13.03 16.77
C PHE A 667 9.01 -13.92 16.79
N ALA A 668 8.25 -13.96 15.71
CA ALA A 668 7.02 -14.75 15.66
C ALA A 668 7.26 -16.22 15.30
N GLY A 669 8.34 -16.50 14.57
CA GLY A 669 8.67 -17.82 14.05
C GLY A 669 9.39 -18.71 15.05
N GLU A 670 9.12 -20.01 15.03
CA GLU A 670 9.84 -20.98 15.86
C GLU A 670 11.31 -21.10 15.43
N GLY A 671 11.58 -20.97 14.13
CA GLY A 671 12.92 -20.85 13.58
C GLY A 671 13.13 -19.56 12.80
N VAL A 672 14.25 -18.91 13.08
CA VAL A 672 14.61 -17.60 12.52
C VAL A 672 15.97 -17.68 11.84
N ALA A 673 16.05 -17.27 10.58
CA ALA A 673 17.30 -17.10 9.87
C ALA A 673 17.74 -15.64 9.89
N LEU A 674 18.96 -15.37 10.35
CA LEU A 674 19.58 -14.04 10.27
C LEU A 674 20.68 -14.09 9.20
N LEU A 675 20.43 -13.42 8.08
CA LEU A 675 21.32 -13.34 6.93
C LEU A 675 22.05 -12.00 6.96
N ILE A 676 23.37 -12.04 7.17
CA ILE A 676 24.17 -10.87 7.53
C ILE A 676 25.08 -10.44 6.37
N ASP A 677 24.95 -9.20 5.92
CA ASP A 677 25.83 -8.64 4.90
C ASP A 677 27.24 -8.41 5.45
N THR A 678 28.22 -8.98 4.75
CA THR A 678 29.65 -8.82 5.05
C THR A 678 30.38 -8.03 3.97
N TYR A 679 29.68 -7.48 2.97
CA TYR A 679 30.31 -6.72 1.91
C TYR A 679 30.97 -5.43 2.44
N ARG A 680 32.04 -4.95 1.79
CA ARG A 680 32.88 -3.81 2.24
C ARG A 680 32.14 -2.55 2.74
N GLU A 681 30.95 -2.26 2.20
CA GLU A 681 30.08 -1.14 2.59
C GLU A 681 29.57 -1.27 4.04
N VAL A 682 29.67 -2.45 4.65
CA VAL A 682 29.36 -2.68 6.08
C VAL A 682 30.34 -1.96 7.02
N ASN A 683 31.51 -1.55 6.54
CA ASN A 683 32.44 -0.75 7.34
C ASN A 683 32.15 0.76 7.27
N ASP A 684 31.22 1.19 6.42
CA ASP A 684 30.82 2.60 6.38
C ASP A 684 30.24 3.02 7.74
N ASP A 685 30.41 4.30 8.08
CA ASP A 685 29.89 4.87 9.32
C ASP A 685 28.36 4.77 9.40
N PHE A 686 27.89 4.49 10.61
CA PHE A 686 26.48 4.38 10.98
C PHE A 686 26.24 5.17 12.27
N TRP A 687 25.29 6.10 12.23
CA TRP A 687 25.13 7.02 13.35
C TRP A 687 24.26 6.41 14.46
N THR A 688 24.76 6.48 15.68
CA THR A 688 24.04 6.16 16.91
C THR A 688 23.77 7.49 17.64
N PRO A 689 22.50 7.92 17.74
CA PRO A 689 22.15 9.08 18.53
C PRO A 689 22.58 8.85 19.99
N PRO A 690 23.05 9.89 20.70
CA PRO A 690 23.36 9.75 22.11
C PRO A 690 22.13 9.23 22.86
N ALA A 691 22.31 8.17 23.65
CA ALA A 691 21.25 7.68 24.53
C ALA A 691 20.83 8.84 25.45
N LYS A 692 19.54 9.22 25.40
CA LYS A 692 18.99 10.16 26.38
C LYS A 692 19.27 9.57 27.76
N VAL A 693 20.01 10.30 28.57
CA VAL A 693 20.12 10.00 30.00
C VAL A 693 18.72 10.19 30.55
N GLU A 694 17.99 9.11 30.76
CA GLU A 694 16.71 9.17 31.48
C GLU A 694 17.04 9.72 32.88
N ASP A 695 16.60 10.95 33.14
CA ASP A 695 16.70 11.58 34.45
C ASP A 695 16.02 10.65 35.47
N ALA A 696 16.84 9.92 36.24
CA ALA A 696 16.37 9.04 37.29
C ALA A 696 15.45 9.86 38.20
N GLY A 697 14.15 9.53 38.16
CA GLY A 697 13.10 10.29 38.80
C GLY A 697 13.42 10.57 40.27
N GLU A 698 13.26 11.82 40.67
CA GLU A 698 13.12 12.20 42.07
C GLU A 698 11.86 11.50 42.63
N GLU A 699 12.06 10.32 43.23
CA GLU A 699 11.04 9.69 44.07
C GLU A 699 10.63 10.67 45.18
N GLY A 700 9.32 10.93 45.26
CA GLY A 700 8.71 11.91 46.14
C GLY A 700 9.04 11.66 47.61
N ALA A 701 9.71 12.64 48.22
CA ALA A 701 9.87 12.72 49.66
C ALA A 701 8.73 13.54 50.29
N ASP A 702 7.94 12.81 51.06
CA ASP A 702 6.92 13.19 52.04
C ASP A 702 7.22 14.48 52.85
N GLU A 703 6.19 15.29 53.05
CA GLU A 703 6.24 16.59 53.73
C GLU A 703 6.39 16.43 55.27
N GLY A 704 7.64 16.26 55.74
CA GLY A 704 7.96 16.14 57.17
C GLY A 704 9.02 17.12 57.66
N LYS A 705 8.60 18.18 58.35
CA LYS A 705 9.34 19.13 59.24
C LYS A 705 10.89 19.07 59.26
N LYS A 706 11.52 20.14 58.75
CA LYS A 706 12.98 20.40 58.75
C LYS A 706 13.60 20.59 60.15
N PRO A 707 14.68 19.87 60.48
CA PRO A 707 15.76 20.38 61.33
C PRO A 707 16.90 20.95 60.45
N LYS A 708 17.52 22.04 60.92
CA LYS A 708 18.68 22.71 60.27
C LYS A 708 19.86 21.73 60.16
N ARG A 709 20.23 21.35 58.93
CA ARG A 709 21.45 20.59 58.64
C ARG A 709 22.58 21.46 58.05
N PRO A 710 23.85 21.10 58.31
CA PRO A 710 25.05 21.88 57.98
C PRO A 710 25.37 21.89 56.48
N LYS A 711 26.21 22.87 56.08
CA LYS A 711 26.62 23.18 54.69
C LYS A 711 27.07 21.92 53.92
N LYS A 712 26.37 21.61 52.82
CA LYS A 712 26.73 20.56 51.86
C LYS A 712 28.09 20.87 51.18
N PRO A 713 28.99 19.90 51.04
CA PRO A 713 30.19 20.03 50.21
C PRO A 713 29.81 20.23 48.74
N LYS A 714 30.65 20.98 48.00
CA LYS A 714 30.47 21.27 46.57
C LYS A 714 30.25 19.97 45.78
N LYS A 715 29.15 19.89 45.01
CA LYS A 715 28.93 18.83 44.03
C LYS A 715 30.13 18.80 43.07
N PRO A 716 30.79 17.64 42.85
CA PRO A 716 31.80 17.51 41.81
C PRO A 716 31.17 17.88 40.45
N LYS A 717 31.96 18.57 39.61
CA LYS A 717 31.56 19.04 38.30
C LYS A 717 31.21 17.82 37.44
N GLU A 718 29.97 17.77 36.96
CA GLU A 718 29.47 16.71 36.08
C GLU A 718 30.36 16.70 34.81
N PRO A 719 30.99 15.56 34.46
CA PRO A 719 31.84 15.48 33.28
C PRO A 719 31.00 15.77 32.03
N GLU A 720 31.49 16.65 31.15
CA GLU A 720 30.88 16.90 29.84
C GLU A 720 30.64 15.57 29.12
N ALA A 721 29.39 15.30 28.73
CA ALA A 721 29.04 14.12 27.97
C ALA A 721 29.77 14.18 26.63
N LYS A 722 30.74 13.29 26.42
CA LYS A 722 31.43 13.15 25.13
C LYS A 722 30.39 12.79 24.06
N GLU A 723 30.45 13.45 22.91
CA GLU A 723 29.67 13.06 21.75
C GLU A 723 29.93 11.56 21.45
N PRO A 724 28.88 10.76 21.19
CA PRO A 724 29.06 9.35 20.91
C PRO A 724 29.89 9.18 19.63
N GLU A 725 30.91 8.32 19.71
CA GLU A 725 31.73 7.98 18.56
C GLU A 725 30.86 7.28 17.51
N ALA A 726 30.98 7.68 16.23
CA ALA A 726 30.27 7.01 15.15
C ALA A 726 30.68 5.53 15.12
N VAL A 727 29.69 4.63 15.12
CA VAL A 727 29.93 3.19 15.03
C VAL A 727 29.88 2.77 13.57
N SER A 728 30.64 1.75 13.18
CA SER A 728 30.47 1.19 11.82
C SER A 728 29.12 0.48 11.68
N ARG A 729 28.55 0.39 10.46
CA ARG A 729 27.34 -0.45 10.22
C ARG A 729 27.55 -1.88 10.70
N ARG A 730 28.76 -2.40 10.58
CA ARG A 730 29.17 -3.72 11.06
C ARG A 730 28.99 -3.85 12.56
N GLU A 731 29.45 -2.87 13.34
CA GLU A 731 29.31 -2.90 14.79
C GLU A 731 27.84 -2.75 15.21
N ALA A 732 27.09 -1.88 14.54
CA ALA A 732 25.65 -1.74 14.72
C ALA A 732 24.91 -3.05 14.46
N ILE A 733 25.17 -3.70 13.32
CA ILE A 733 24.60 -5.00 12.96
C ILE A 733 25.00 -6.08 13.97
N ARG A 734 26.26 -6.15 14.39
CA ARG A 734 26.73 -7.13 15.39
C ARG A 734 26.04 -6.96 16.73
N GLY A 735 25.96 -5.73 17.24
CA GLY A 735 25.27 -5.44 18.50
C GLY A 735 23.80 -5.85 18.44
N GLU A 736 23.15 -5.56 17.32
CA GLU A 736 21.73 -5.85 17.13
C GLU A 736 21.42 -7.33 16.89
N VAL A 737 22.27 -8.04 16.15
CA VAL A 737 22.20 -9.51 16.05
C VAL A 737 22.47 -10.13 17.43
N GLY A 738 23.41 -9.60 18.20
CA GLY A 738 23.69 -10.05 19.56
C GLY A 738 22.49 -9.92 20.51
N ARG A 739 21.72 -8.82 20.38
CA ARG A 739 20.45 -8.59 21.09
C ARG A 739 19.35 -9.55 20.59
N ALA A 740 19.21 -9.69 19.28
CA ALA A 740 18.25 -10.62 18.69
C ALA A 740 18.50 -12.06 19.16
N LEU A 741 19.76 -12.49 19.25
CA LEU A 741 20.12 -13.80 19.79
C LEU A 741 19.70 -13.98 21.26
N ASP A 742 19.74 -12.94 22.10
CA ASP A 742 19.22 -13.01 23.48
C ASP A 742 17.68 -13.16 23.50
N ALA A 743 16.99 -12.44 22.61
CA ALA A 743 15.54 -12.55 22.48
C ALA A 743 15.13 -13.96 22.00
N LEU A 744 15.79 -14.48 20.98
CA LEU A 744 15.59 -15.83 20.46
C LEU A 744 15.91 -16.91 21.52
N PHE A 745 16.97 -16.73 22.31
CA PHE A 745 17.30 -17.61 23.44
C PHE A 745 16.22 -17.60 24.52
N THR A 746 15.67 -16.41 24.84
CA THR A 746 14.58 -16.27 25.82
C THR A 746 13.29 -16.94 25.35
N GLY A 747 13.04 -16.91 24.04
CA GLY A 747 11.91 -17.61 23.41
C GLY A 747 12.16 -19.09 23.11
N GLU A 748 13.33 -19.64 23.47
CA GLU A 748 13.76 -21.01 23.16
C GLU A 748 13.72 -21.34 21.64
N GLN A 749 13.88 -20.32 20.79
CA GLN A 749 13.75 -20.41 19.34
C GLN A 749 14.98 -21.03 18.67
N ARG A 750 14.80 -21.55 17.46
CA ARG A 750 15.88 -22.05 16.61
C ARG A 750 16.47 -20.90 15.78
N VAL A 751 17.80 -20.86 15.66
CA VAL A 751 18.47 -19.85 14.85
C VAL A 751 19.30 -20.47 13.74
N TYR A 752 19.24 -19.88 12.55
CA TYR A 752 20.17 -20.11 11.45
C TYR A 752 20.95 -18.83 11.16
N LEU A 753 22.28 -18.90 11.26
CA LEU A 753 23.16 -17.76 11.02
C LEU A 753 24.01 -18.00 9.78
N ARG A 754 23.97 -17.05 8.84
CA ARG A 754 24.74 -17.11 7.61
C ARG A 754 25.10 -15.71 7.12
N ASP A 755 26.28 -15.58 6.54
CA ASP A 755 26.68 -14.35 5.87
C ASP A 755 26.32 -14.41 4.37
N LEU A 756 26.21 -13.24 3.75
CA LEU A 756 25.86 -13.15 2.32
C LEU A 756 27.00 -13.57 1.37
N SER A 757 28.17 -13.94 1.91
CA SER A 757 29.30 -14.46 1.12
C SER A 757 29.30 -15.98 1.00
N GLY A 758 28.55 -16.66 1.87
CA GLY A 758 28.34 -18.11 1.86
C GLY A 758 28.85 -18.85 3.10
N ALA A 759 29.46 -18.16 4.07
CA ALA A 759 29.85 -18.75 5.34
C ALA A 759 28.64 -18.86 6.27
N ASN A 760 28.46 -20.03 6.89
CA ASN A 760 27.43 -20.27 7.91
C ASN A 760 28.08 -20.63 9.24
N TRP A 761 27.36 -20.36 10.34
CA TRP A 761 27.78 -20.79 11.68
C TRP A 761 27.68 -22.31 11.80
N LYS A 762 26.53 -22.85 11.37
CA LYS A 762 26.20 -24.27 11.32
C LYS A 762 25.46 -24.57 10.01
N SER A 763 25.47 -25.84 9.60
CA SER A 763 24.80 -26.27 8.36
C SER A 763 23.27 -26.21 8.43
N GLU A 764 22.71 -26.26 9.64
CA GLU A 764 21.28 -26.31 9.94
C GLU A 764 20.95 -25.36 11.11
N SER A 765 19.68 -25.00 11.26
CA SER A 765 19.19 -24.25 12.41
C SER A 765 19.47 -25.00 13.71
N THR A 766 19.79 -24.26 14.76
CA THR A 766 20.09 -24.83 16.08
C THR A 766 19.21 -24.17 17.13
N ALA A 767 18.59 -24.97 17.99
CA ALA A 767 17.85 -24.47 19.15
C ALA A 767 18.78 -23.69 20.08
N LEU A 768 18.37 -22.48 20.48
CA LEU A 768 19.05 -21.68 21.48
C LEU A 768 18.50 -21.99 22.87
N ASP A 769 18.62 -23.24 23.31
CA ASP A 769 18.14 -23.74 24.62
C ASP A 769 19.23 -23.68 25.72
N LYS A 770 20.48 -23.52 25.31
CA LYS A 770 21.67 -23.63 26.19
C LYS A 770 22.59 -22.43 26.02
N ARG A 771 23.00 -21.86 27.16
CA ARG A 771 23.90 -20.70 27.19
C ARG A 771 25.20 -20.90 26.37
N PRO A 772 25.90 -22.05 26.39
CA PRO A 772 27.08 -22.25 25.56
C PRO A 772 26.81 -22.16 24.05
N VAL A 773 25.61 -22.54 23.59
CA VAL A 773 25.22 -22.45 22.18
C VAL A 773 25.00 -20.99 21.77
N LEU A 774 24.41 -20.19 22.65
CA LEU A 774 24.27 -18.73 22.46
C LEU A 774 25.63 -18.03 22.40
N GLU A 775 26.55 -18.35 23.32
CA GLU A 775 27.90 -17.75 23.32
C GLU A 775 28.72 -18.14 22.08
N ASP A 776 28.57 -19.38 21.59
CA ASP A 776 29.18 -19.83 20.33
C ASP A 776 28.63 -19.07 19.12
N ALA A 777 27.31 -18.86 19.06
CA ALA A 777 26.67 -18.05 18.02
C ALA A 777 27.21 -16.61 17.99
N ARG A 778 27.35 -15.99 19.18
CA ARG A 778 27.92 -14.64 19.34
C ARG A 778 29.36 -14.57 18.89
N ALA A 779 30.18 -15.53 19.30
CA ALA A 779 31.57 -15.61 18.90
C ALA A 779 31.70 -15.70 17.37
N TRP A 780 30.80 -16.41 16.69
CA TRP A 780 30.76 -16.45 15.22
C TRP A 780 30.40 -15.09 14.61
N VAL A 781 29.38 -14.40 15.12
CA VAL A 781 28.99 -13.05 14.65
C VAL A 781 30.12 -12.04 14.84
N ASP A 782 30.84 -12.11 15.95
CA ASP A 782 32.01 -11.27 16.23
C ASP A 782 33.21 -11.58 15.32
N ALA A 783 33.32 -12.83 14.85
CA ALA A 783 34.37 -13.29 13.95
C ALA A 783 34.10 -12.95 12.47
N LEU A 784 32.89 -12.48 12.10
CA LEU A 784 32.53 -12.16 10.72
C LEU A 784 33.51 -11.17 10.08
N ARG A 785 34.11 -11.58 8.95
CA ARG A 785 35.07 -10.78 8.20
C ARG A 785 34.39 -10.09 7.03
N VAL A 786 34.98 -8.99 6.58
CA VAL A 786 34.51 -8.26 5.41
C VAL A 786 34.88 -9.05 4.16
N THR A 787 33.93 -9.17 3.23
CA THR A 787 34.06 -9.94 1.99
C THR A 787 33.75 -9.07 0.77
N THR A 788 33.96 -9.63 -0.42
CA THR A 788 33.68 -8.98 -1.71
C THR A 788 32.48 -9.60 -2.44
N ALA A 789 31.79 -10.56 -1.82
CA ALA A 789 30.63 -11.24 -2.38
C ALA A 789 29.36 -10.89 -1.60
N ARG A 790 28.22 -10.80 -2.30
CA ARG A 790 26.89 -10.55 -1.73
C ARG A 790 25.83 -11.29 -2.55
N ASP A 791 25.63 -12.57 -2.24
CA ASP A 791 24.65 -13.44 -2.90
C ASP A 791 23.43 -13.68 -1.99
N VAL A 792 22.49 -12.74 -2.04
CA VAL A 792 21.29 -12.76 -1.19
C VAL A 792 20.44 -14.00 -1.48
N ALA A 793 20.24 -14.34 -2.75
CA ALA A 793 19.35 -15.44 -3.08
C ALA A 793 19.92 -16.81 -2.73
N ALA A 794 21.23 -17.03 -2.91
CA ALA A 794 21.85 -18.26 -2.42
C ALA A 794 21.69 -18.40 -0.90
N ALA A 795 21.89 -17.31 -0.16
CA ALA A 795 21.73 -17.30 1.30
C ALA A 795 20.27 -17.57 1.74
N VAL A 796 19.28 -16.95 1.07
CA VAL A 796 17.87 -17.21 1.36
C VAL A 796 17.50 -18.65 1.00
N ARG A 797 17.88 -19.16 -0.18
CA ARG A 797 17.61 -20.56 -0.56
C ARG A 797 18.23 -21.55 0.41
N ASP A 798 19.46 -21.30 0.86
CA ASP A 798 20.11 -22.17 1.84
C ASP A 798 19.37 -22.16 3.19
N ALA A 799 18.85 -21.00 3.63
CA ALA A 799 17.97 -20.94 4.80
C ALA A 799 16.65 -21.69 4.56
N LEU A 800 16.07 -21.59 3.36
CA LEU A 800 14.84 -22.28 2.98
C LEU A 800 15.00 -23.80 2.81
N ARG A 801 16.21 -24.35 2.85
CA ARG A 801 16.40 -25.81 2.92
C ARG A 801 16.07 -26.37 4.29
N ASP A 802 16.11 -25.54 5.32
CA ASP A 802 15.75 -25.95 6.67
C ASP A 802 14.22 -25.77 6.87
N PRO A 803 13.48 -26.87 7.13
CA PRO A 803 12.04 -26.82 7.34
C PRO A 803 11.65 -26.07 8.62
N ALA A 804 12.54 -25.95 9.59
CA ALA A 804 12.26 -25.27 10.85
C ALA A 804 12.26 -23.73 10.71
N ILE A 805 12.84 -23.19 9.63
CA ILE A 805 12.88 -21.74 9.41
C ILE A 805 11.52 -21.24 8.94
N GLU A 806 10.96 -20.30 9.70
CA GLU A 806 9.67 -19.66 9.47
C GLU A 806 9.81 -18.16 9.12
N GLU A 807 10.86 -17.52 9.62
CA GLU A 807 11.18 -16.11 9.36
C GLU A 807 12.64 -15.97 8.90
N VAL A 808 12.89 -15.07 7.94
CA VAL A 808 14.22 -14.74 7.41
C VAL A 808 14.41 -13.23 7.51
N TYR A 809 15.43 -12.80 8.24
CA TYR A 809 15.83 -11.40 8.32
C TYR A 809 17.11 -11.20 7.51
N VAL A 810 17.03 -10.37 6.47
CA VAL A 810 18.13 -10.02 5.59
C VAL A 810 18.66 -8.64 5.97
N LEU A 811 19.81 -8.60 6.66
CA LEU A 811 20.48 -7.37 7.08
C LEU A 811 21.48 -6.97 6.00
N VAL A 812 21.13 -6.00 5.14
CA VAL A 812 21.90 -5.68 3.93
C VAL A 812 22.23 -4.21 3.76
N CYS A 813 23.47 -3.90 3.38
CA CYS A 813 23.99 -2.52 3.34
C CYS A 813 24.00 -1.90 1.93
N GLY A 814 23.55 -2.62 0.89
CA GLY A 814 23.55 -2.14 -0.49
C GLY A 814 23.00 -3.14 -1.51
N LEU A 815 23.09 -2.81 -2.79
CA LEU A 815 22.55 -3.65 -3.88
C LEU A 815 23.24 -5.02 -3.94
N PRO A 816 22.53 -6.10 -4.32
CA PRO A 816 23.17 -7.40 -4.51
C PRO A 816 24.28 -7.30 -5.56
N ARG A 817 25.43 -7.90 -5.27
CA ARG A 817 26.60 -7.93 -6.16
C ARG A 817 26.65 -9.32 -6.79
N ARG A 818 26.43 -9.38 -8.10
CA ARG A 818 26.31 -10.63 -8.86
C ARG A 818 27.47 -11.59 -8.57
N SER A 819 27.15 -12.82 -8.20
CA SER A 819 28.01 -13.97 -8.46
C SER A 819 28.09 -14.16 -9.99
N PRO A 820 29.25 -14.49 -10.58
CA PRO A 820 29.33 -14.85 -12.00
C PRO A 820 28.32 -15.96 -12.32
N GLY A 821 27.36 -15.70 -13.22
CA GLY A 821 26.32 -16.67 -13.63
C GLY A 821 24.94 -16.53 -12.98
N ALA A 822 24.71 -15.56 -12.08
CA ALA A 822 23.39 -15.30 -11.51
C ALA A 822 22.43 -14.63 -12.51
N LYS A 823 21.17 -15.11 -12.55
CA LYS A 823 20.03 -14.54 -13.30
C LYS A 823 19.76 -13.06 -12.93
N VAL A 824 18.99 -12.35 -13.75
CA VAL A 824 18.60 -10.93 -13.51
C VAL A 824 17.89 -10.81 -12.15
N PRO A 825 18.07 -9.71 -11.38
CA PRO A 825 17.41 -9.55 -10.07
C PRO A 825 15.91 -9.82 -10.07
N ASP A 826 15.22 -9.50 -11.17
CA ASP A 826 13.78 -9.73 -11.34
C ASP A 826 13.46 -11.23 -11.44
N GLU A 827 14.17 -11.97 -12.30
CA GLU A 827 14.04 -13.44 -12.42
C GLU A 827 14.37 -14.16 -11.11
N LEU A 828 15.31 -13.60 -10.34
CA LEU A 828 15.71 -14.13 -9.03
C LEU A 828 14.63 -13.90 -7.98
N ALA A 829 14.01 -12.72 -7.99
CA ALA A 829 12.90 -12.38 -7.12
C ALA A 829 11.69 -13.27 -7.44
N GLU A 830 11.41 -13.55 -8.71
CA GLU A 830 10.30 -14.43 -9.11
C GLU A 830 10.50 -15.89 -8.69
N ASP A 831 11.67 -16.48 -8.99
CA ASP A 831 11.99 -17.86 -8.62
C ASP A 831 11.92 -18.05 -7.09
N LEU A 832 12.45 -17.08 -6.33
CA LEU A 832 12.50 -17.14 -4.88
C LEU A 832 11.16 -16.77 -4.23
N ALA A 833 10.43 -15.81 -4.80
CA ALA A 833 9.09 -15.42 -4.39
C ALA A 833 8.16 -16.62 -4.38
N LEU A 834 8.29 -17.51 -5.36
CA LEU A 834 7.43 -18.67 -5.42
C LEU A 834 7.80 -19.75 -4.40
N GLU A 835 9.10 -19.98 -4.14
CA GLU A 835 9.52 -20.89 -3.06
C GLU A 835 9.11 -20.37 -1.67
N LEU A 836 9.26 -19.06 -1.46
CA LEU A 836 8.83 -18.35 -0.25
C LEU A 836 7.33 -18.35 -0.07
N ASP A 837 6.60 -18.06 -1.15
CA ASP A 837 5.15 -18.15 -1.16
C ASP A 837 4.79 -19.57 -0.77
N LEU A 838 5.19 -20.60 -1.53
CA LEU A 838 4.88 -22.00 -1.23
C LEU A 838 5.01 -22.33 0.26
N ARG A 839 6.20 -22.14 0.85
CA ARG A 839 6.49 -22.46 2.28
C ARG A 839 5.90 -21.49 3.31
N GLN A 840 5.41 -20.32 2.86
CA GLN A 840 4.91 -19.22 3.70
C GLN A 840 5.95 -18.75 4.73
N VAL A 841 7.22 -18.72 4.33
CA VAL A 841 8.31 -18.17 5.14
C VAL A 841 8.36 -16.66 4.93
N GLN A 842 8.33 -15.88 5.99
CA GLN A 842 8.34 -14.41 5.90
C GLN A 842 9.78 -13.89 5.72
N VAL A 843 10.01 -13.02 4.74
CA VAL A 843 11.32 -12.40 4.51
C VAL A 843 11.26 -10.91 4.83
N HIS A 844 11.95 -10.53 5.89
CA HIS A 844 12.11 -9.15 6.31
C HIS A 844 13.47 -8.64 5.83
N VAL A 845 13.47 -7.58 5.04
CA VAL A 845 14.71 -6.94 4.59
C VAL A 845 14.95 -5.69 5.43
N VAL A 846 16.13 -5.61 6.02
CA VAL A 846 16.53 -4.52 6.90
C VAL A 846 17.76 -3.86 6.29
N LEU A 847 17.62 -2.58 5.96
CA LEU A 847 18.60 -1.76 5.25
C LEU A 847 19.17 -0.71 6.21
N PRO A 848 20.27 -1.01 6.93
CA PRO A 848 21.03 -0.01 7.67
C PRO A 848 21.76 0.91 6.69
N LEU A 849 21.13 2.05 6.43
CA LEU A 849 21.64 3.13 5.60
C LEU A 849 22.61 3.97 6.45
N GLY A 850 23.85 4.13 6.00
CA GLY A 850 24.85 4.91 6.74
C GLY A 850 24.60 6.42 6.69
N THR A 851 25.59 7.18 7.14
CA THR A 851 25.53 8.65 7.33
C THR A 851 25.52 9.50 6.04
N LYS A 852 25.45 8.88 4.85
CA LYS A 852 25.39 9.65 3.60
C LYS A 852 24.13 10.52 3.59
N GLN A 853 24.29 11.78 3.17
CA GLN A 853 23.21 12.77 3.20
C GLN A 853 22.00 12.23 2.41
N PRO A 854 20.83 12.09 3.06
CA PRO A 854 19.65 11.46 2.46
C PRO A 854 19.05 12.24 1.28
N ASP A 855 19.54 13.44 0.99
CA ASP A 855 18.92 14.38 0.05
C ASP A 855 19.61 14.49 -1.32
N THR A 856 20.64 13.68 -1.61
CA THR A 856 21.24 13.70 -2.96
C THR A 856 20.42 12.89 -3.97
N ALA A 857 20.41 13.29 -5.24
CA ALA A 857 19.75 12.54 -6.32
C ALA A 857 20.32 11.10 -6.41
N GLU A 858 21.63 10.95 -6.32
CA GLU A 858 22.30 9.65 -6.28
C GLU A 858 21.79 8.76 -5.13
N TYR A 859 21.48 9.34 -3.97
CA TYR A 859 20.95 8.59 -2.84
C TYR A 859 19.51 8.13 -3.07
N ARG A 860 18.67 8.98 -3.69
CA ARG A 860 17.30 8.58 -4.08
C ARG A 860 17.30 7.49 -5.14
N ASP A 861 18.17 7.60 -6.14
CA ASP A 861 18.34 6.56 -7.17
C ASP A 861 18.84 5.25 -6.55
N PHE A 862 19.73 5.35 -5.57
CA PHE A 862 20.19 4.20 -4.79
C PHE A 862 19.06 3.55 -3.97
N LEU A 863 18.22 4.34 -3.29
CA LEU A 863 17.06 3.84 -2.55
C LEU A 863 16.03 3.20 -3.48
N ALA A 864 15.74 3.82 -4.62
CA ALA A 864 14.85 3.26 -5.63
C ALA A 864 15.39 1.92 -6.16
N SER A 865 16.69 1.83 -6.38
CA SER A 865 17.34 0.57 -6.79
C SER A 865 17.25 -0.50 -5.70
N LEU A 866 17.41 -0.13 -4.42
CA LEU A 866 17.26 -1.07 -3.31
C LEU A 866 15.82 -1.57 -3.19
N ASP A 867 14.85 -0.65 -3.27
CA ASP A 867 13.43 -0.99 -3.19
C ASP A 867 13.02 -1.90 -4.35
N ALA A 868 13.41 -1.57 -5.59
CA ALA A 868 13.13 -2.40 -6.77
C ALA A 868 13.61 -3.85 -6.62
N VAL A 869 14.71 -4.08 -5.90
CA VAL A 869 15.28 -5.42 -5.70
C VAL A 869 14.69 -6.15 -4.49
N TYR A 870 14.60 -5.47 -3.35
CA TYR A 870 14.28 -6.11 -2.08
C TYR A 870 12.79 -6.10 -1.75
N ARG A 871 12.02 -5.15 -2.30
CA ARG A 871 10.59 -5.04 -2.06
C ARG A 871 9.81 -6.23 -2.63
N PRO A 872 10.05 -6.68 -3.88
CA PRO A 872 9.35 -7.86 -4.40
C PRO A 872 9.60 -9.12 -3.55
N LEU A 873 10.81 -9.28 -3.01
CA LEU A 873 11.16 -10.41 -2.15
C LEU A 873 10.39 -10.39 -0.82
N ALA A 874 10.31 -9.23 -0.18
CA ALA A 874 9.54 -9.06 1.05
C ALA A 874 8.04 -9.18 0.80
N ASP A 875 7.51 -8.53 -0.24
CA ASP A 875 6.08 -8.52 -0.55
C ASP A 875 5.58 -9.92 -0.92
N ALA A 876 6.35 -10.70 -1.69
CA ALA A 876 5.99 -12.08 -2.06
C ALA A 876 5.83 -13.01 -0.85
N SER A 877 6.56 -12.75 0.23
CA SER A 877 6.51 -13.54 1.46
C SER A 877 5.53 -13.00 2.50
N GLY A 878 4.99 -11.79 2.29
CA GLY A 878 4.25 -11.03 3.31
C GLY A 878 5.15 -10.46 4.42
N GLY A 879 6.45 -10.34 4.16
CA GLY A 879 7.41 -9.71 5.05
C GLY A 879 7.43 -8.18 4.91
N SER A 880 8.55 -7.55 5.27
CA SER A 880 8.65 -6.07 5.30
C SER A 880 10.03 -5.57 4.88
N VAL A 881 10.09 -4.43 4.20
CA VAL A 881 11.34 -3.69 3.98
C VAL A 881 11.45 -2.53 4.97
N SER A 882 12.51 -2.52 5.78
CA SER A 882 12.78 -1.47 6.78
C SER A 882 14.06 -0.71 6.43
N LEU A 883 13.93 0.57 6.14
CA LEU A 883 15.04 1.51 5.95
C LEU A 883 15.43 2.11 7.32
N ARG A 884 16.71 2.07 7.68
CA ARG A 884 17.21 2.54 8.98
C ARG A 884 18.45 3.40 8.81
N HIS A 885 18.35 4.68 9.14
CA HIS A 885 19.48 5.63 9.06
C HIS A 885 20.28 5.74 10.38
N ALA A 886 19.67 5.31 11.48
CA ALA A 886 20.25 5.38 12.83
C ALA A 886 19.61 4.30 13.73
N ILE A 887 20.29 3.94 14.82
CA ILE A 887 19.76 3.07 15.90
C ILE A 887 19.90 3.85 17.21
N GLU A 888 18.80 4.06 17.94
CA GLU A 888 18.84 4.68 19.26
C GLU A 888 19.28 3.67 20.32
N GLY A 889 20.30 3.99 21.12
CA GLY A 889 20.62 3.26 22.36
C GLY A 889 21.66 2.14 22.27
N VAL A 890 22.45 2.03 21.21
CA VAL A 890 23.64 1.15 21.24
C VAL A 890 24.72 1.83 22.11
N PRO A 891 25.20 1.20 23.20
CA PRO A 891 26.24 1.77 24.03
C PRO A 891 27.54 1.92 23.22
N ALA A 892 28.13 3.12 23.25
CA ALA A 892 29.49 3.34 22.76
C ALA A 892 30.46 2.45 23.57
N LYS A 893 31.44 1.85 22.89
CA LYS A 893 32.43 0.94 23.50
C LYS A 893 33.33 1.62 24.52
#